data_AF-R1ERM2-F1
#
_entry.id   AF-R1ERM2-F1
#
_cell.length_a   1.000
_cell.length_b   1.000
_cell.length_c   1.000
_cell.angle_alpha   90.00
_cell.angle_beta   90.00
_cell.angle_gamma   90.00
#
_symmetry.space_group_name_H-M   'P 1'
#
loop_
_entity.id
_entity.type
_entity.pdbx_description
1 polymer ?
#
loop_
_entity_poly.entity_id
_entity_poly.type
_entity_poly.pdbx_seq_one_letter_code
_entity_poly.pdbx_strand_id
1 'polypeptide(L)'
;MRLLVLVAAICLPRGTVGAPPTPPSTPLSSPPLSSASAACQQLGHQDALLILDVQNAFMEARPIRPQATPSYNVPAVDGFIAQGNLSVPDSGAIIDVINAWLSLRNSSGRNASVIATLDYHPPDHCSFCNSHEGGIPAGSFCLFGAHTWSTGDTGDTLGSTANNNSHVCEDTVSQTAFSQNGYYQWPFHAIAGSLSARFDPYLDLPDDTVAFKLGTQLMEDNYDALDGARRSLAPAGQHDSQPSALDLLDDPAHDLTAELEIRGVKRLFVFGLATDYVVGETVKHALGLSDYTAPLLGGQVLLVADGTRAILSHLGEAVTDAVDKRSRYVDKYITTNSNLTDDPDGYVIKVSGASEGLLELCSRGLGTCEDSAQCQSALNREYYCRPLAAFDWGECAACRDVDQSVVDLGAICHGHGTCTDNGACSCDLLYYGGACAYGGPVVVAAVASTVTLFVACCVLVIATRMCTRRRSLGLRVEKTGLLPVLSLAEGHRYHLFLSHIWATGQDQVAVIKRRLATLLPGASIFLDVDDLLSADNLEASAYDLPASSNAAHIAESTVVLVFLSAGYFKSRNCLRELRAALKEEKPLLLVHESNPSKGGAPLEQLQQECPLELRDAVFGPPPPDQRLSGDHGAMRIVPWHRLNRFQLESLRLIAEATLSHTPHYRKKGRSPRLYFPERSDPADYEFHFPTPAVLHASQHNPGAAHVAELLAARVDNLDCPQQSRPLLETFERLRKESHSSGSSLSRMHSFRSASRARQFLLLYLNADTFVGEAGDALEMEVHAAISAGVEVVVLHEKDPGAGSVPFEHFLQVTPEQLVRAGLYRALATPWFPGPHARVSLATAAQAMGASKRKKGHGQAARSRCSASTPGGGSVPADLLAGL
;
A
#
# COMPACT_ATOMS: atom_id res chain seq x y z
N MET A 1 44.26 -43.99 28.59
CA MET A 1 43.01 -44.78 28.42
C MET A 1 42.56 -44.53 26.98
N ARG A 2 42.92 -45.26 25.91
CA ARG A 2 42.74 -46.70 25.57
C ARG A 2 41.34 -47.17 25.99
N LEU A 3 40.40 -47.65 25.18
CA LEU A 3 40.36 -48.29 23.84
C LEU A 3 38.93 -48.04 23.27
N LEU A 4 38.66 -47.73 22.00
CA LEU A 4 38.78 -48.53 20.75
C LEU A 4 37.78 -49.70 20.64
N VAL A 5 36.79 -49.51 19.77
CA VAL A 5 35.94 -50.53 19.16
C VAL A 5 36.74 -51.24 18.07
N LEU A 6 36.82 -52.56 18.16
CA LEU A 6 37.22 -53.45 17.06
C LEU A 6 36.49 -54.77 17.27
N VAL A 7 35.86 -55.30 16.24
CA VAL A 7 36.02 -56.69 15.79
C VAL A 7 35.38 -56.79 14.40
N ALA A 8 36.21 -57.18 13.46
CA ALA A 8 35.85 -57.68 12.16
C ALA A 8 35.75 -59.21 12.21
N ALA A 9 34.91 -59.73 11.30
CA ALA A 9 35.17 -60.89 10.44
C ALA A 9 34.86 -62.32 10.92
N ILE A 10 34.56 -63.11 9.88
CA ILE A 10 34.77 -64.56 9.68
C ILE A 10 33.48 -65.40 9.83
N CYS A 11 32.87 -65.88 8.73
CA CYS A 11 33.33 -67.07 7.98
C CYS A 11 32.50 -67.37 6.71
N LEU A 12 33.25 -67.65 5.63
CA LEU A 12 32.93 -68.13 4.26
C LEU A 12 32.70 -69.68 4.24
N PRO A 13 32.66 -70.44 3.10
CA PRO A 13 31.97 -70.30 1.79
C PRO A 13 31.43 -71.65 1.18
N ARG A 14 30.95 -71.55 -0.09
CA ARG A 14 30.94 -72.52 -1.23
C ARG A 14 29.74 -73.46 -1.45
N GLY A 15 29.15 -73.34 -2.65
CA GLY A 15 28.39 -74.41 -3.31
C GLY A 15 27.51 -73.94 -4.47
N THR A 16 28.02 -74.07 -5.69
CA THR A 16 27.39 -73.78 -7.00
C THR A 16 26.11 -74.58 -7.28
N VAL A 17 25.18 -74.03 -8.08
CA VAL A 17 24.57 -74.62 -9.31
C VAL A 17 23.40 -73.76 -9.82
N GLY A 18 23.40 -73.45 -11.13
CA GLY A 18 22.18 -73.37 -11.95
C GLY A 18 21.61 -71.98 -12.25
N ALA A 19 21.85 -71.49 -13.46
CA ALA A 19 21.09 -70.38 -14.06
C ALA A 19 19.74 -70.87 -14.62
N PRO A 20 18.65 -70.10 -14.43
CA PRO A 20 17.49 -70.08 -15.32
C PRO A 20 17.25 -68.68 -15.92
N PRO A 21 16.40 -68.55 -16.96
CA PRO A 21 16.64 -67.68 -18.11
C PRO A 21 16.18 -66.24 -17.93
N THR A 22 16.82 -65.35 -18.70
CA THR A 22 16.46 -63.95 -18.92
C THR A 22 15.02 -63.79 -19.44
N PRO A 23 14.19 -62.91 -18.86
CA PRO A 23 12.91 -62.55 -19.43
C PRO A 23 13.12 -61.60 -20.64
N PRO A 24 12.25 -61.67 -21.66
CA PRO A 24 12.40 -60.87 -22.87
C PRO A 24 12.12 -59.38 -22.58
N SER A 25 13.05 -58.54 -23.04
CA SER A 25 12.87 -57.10 -23.17
C SER A 25 11.91 -56.80 -24.32
N THR A 26 10.65 -56.56 -23.98
CA THR A 26 9.71 -55.80 -24.82
C THR A 26 9.23 -54.62 -23.97
N PRO A 27 9.32 -53.37 -24.46
CA PRO A 27 8.71 -52.25 -23.77
C PRO A 27 7.20 -52.49 -23.74
N LEU A 28 6.58 -52.41 -22.56
CA LEU A 28 5.14 -52.25 -22.47
C LEU A 28 4.81 -50.94 -23.18
N SER A 29 4.38 -51.02 -24.43
CA SER A 29 3.65 -49.94 -25.06
C SER A 29 2.36 -49.75 -24.27
N SER A 30 2.30 -48.68 -23.49
CA SER A 30 1.06 -48.15 -22.94
C SER A 30 0.02 -48.05 -24.06
N PRO A 31 -1.26 -48.38 -23.79
CA PRO A 31 -2.31 -48.23 -24.79
C PRO A 31 -2.36 -46.75 -25.23
N PRO A 32 -2.71 -46.44 -26.49
CA PRO A 32 -2.85 -45.07 -26.92
C PRO A 32 -3.94 -44.43 -26.06
N LEU A 33 -3.53 -43.47 -25.23
CA LEU A 33 -4.43 -42.63 -24.45
C LEU A 33 -5.39 -41.97 -25.45
N SER A 34 -6.69 -41.98 -25.15
CA SER A 34 -7.65 -41.22 -25.95
C SER A 34 -7.18 -39.76 -26.03
N SER A 35 -7.47 -39.07 -27.13
CA SER A 35 -7.12 -37.66 -27.32
C SER A 35 -7.56 -36.76 -26.16
N ALA A 36 -8.63 -37.15 -25.44
CA ALA A 36 -9.12 -36.51 -24.21
C ALA A 36 -8.11 -36.50 -23.05
N SER A 37 -7.38 -37.60 -22.85
CA SER A 37 -6.40 -37.72 -21.77
C SER A 37 -5.12 -36.92 -22.04
N ALA A 38 -4.79 -36.66 -23.30
CA ALA A 38 -3.65 -35.83 -23.67
C ALA A 38 -3.90 -34.34 -23.38
N ALA A 39 -5.15 -33.88 -23.47
CA ALA A 39 -5.53 -32.48 -23.22
C ALA A 39 -5.34 -32.06 -21.74
N CYS A 40 -5.52 -32.99 -20.79
CA CYS A 40 -5.34 -32.70 -19.36
C CYS A 40 -3.85 -32.63 -18.93
N GLN A 41 -2.93 -33.15 -19.75
CA GLN A 41 -1.47 -33.15 -19.51
C GLN A 41 -0.75 -31.96 -20.15
N GLN A 42 -1.50 -30.95 -20.60
CA GLN A 42 -0.97 -29.73 -21.20
C GLN A 42 -1.41 -28.52 -20.37
N LEU A 43 -0.57 -27.48 -20.38
CA LEU A 43 -0.94 -26.17 -19.88
C LEU A 43 -1.78 -25.45 -20.95
N GLY A 44 -2.87 -24.82 -20.56
CA GLY A 44 -3.83 -24.11 -21.41
C GLY A 44 -3.73 -22.59 -21.30
N HIS A 45 -4.53 -21.86 -22.09
CA HIS A 45 -4.55 -20.40 -22.09
C HIS A 45 -5.11 -19.78 -20.78
N GLN A 46 -5.88 -20.56 -20.01
CA GLN A 46 -6.39 -20.18 -18.69
C GLN A 46 -5.44 -20.56 -17.54
N ASP A 47 -4.25 -21.09 -17.85
CA ASP A 47 -3.24 -21.39 -16.85
C ASP A 47 -2.22 -20.26 -16.74
N ALA A 48 -1.74 -20.02 -15.53
CA ALA A 48 -0.61 -19.15 -15.26
C ALA A 48 0.43 -19.84 -14.38
N LEU A 49 1.69 -19.72 -14.79
CA LEU A 49 2.85 -20.02 -13.94
C LEU A 49 3.27 -18.71 -13.25
N LEU A 50 3.16 -18.66 -11.93
CA LEU A 50 3.57 -17.54 -11.09
C LEU A 50 4.88 -17.89 -10.36
N ILE A 51 5.95 -17.20 -10.74
CA ILE A 51 7.32 -17.43 -10.24
C ILE A 51 7.69 -16.29 -9.29
N LEU A 52 7.80 -16.58 -8.01
CA LEU A 52 8.01 -15.55 -6.98
C LEU A 52 9.49 -15.45 -6.57
N ASP A 53 10.07 -14.27 -6.78
CA ASP A 53 11.34 -13.80 -6.20
C ASP A 53 12.53 -14.79 -6.30
N VAL A 54 12.68 -15.44 -7.46
CA VAL A 54 13.81 -16.34 -7.75
C VAL A 54 15.05 -15.53 -8.16
N GLN A 55 15.51 -14.68 -7.23
CA GLN A 55 16.61 -13.72 -7.43
C GLN A 55 17.88 -14.16 -6.70
N ASN A 56 19.05 -13.71 -7.18
CA ASN A 56 20.34 -14.00 -6.55
C ASN A 56 20.40 -13.67 -5.06
N ALA A 57 19.63 -12.68 -4.59
CA ALA A 57 19.48 -12.33 -3.18
C ALA A 57 19.20 -13.54 -2.27
N PHE A 58 18.40 -14.47 -2.79
CA PHE A 58 17.82 -15.59 -2.06
C PHE A 58 18.47 -16.92 -2.40
N MET A 59 19.43 -16.94 -3.32
CA MET A 59 20.11 -18.17 -3.73
C MET A 59 21.30 -18.47 -2.83
N GLU A 60 21.50 -19.75 -2.52
CA GLU A 60 22.71 -20.24 -1.88
C GLU A 60 23.90 -20.22 -2.85
N ALA A 61 25.10 -20.44 -2.30
CA ALA A 61 26.29 -20.61 -3.13
C ALA A 61 26.11 -21.85 -4.01
N ARG A 62 26.27 -21.68 -5.32
CA ARG A 62 25.94 -22.72 -6.30
C ARG A 62 26.93 -22.74 -7.46
N PRO A 63 27.20 -23.91 -8.05
CA PRO A 63 28.14 -24.01 -9.16
C PRO A 63 27.58 -23.35 -10.43
N ILE A 64 28.47 -22.83 -11.28
CA ILE A 64 28.15 -22.56 -12.68
C ILE A 64 27.69 -23.87 -13.32
N ARG A 65 26.63 -23.82 -14.12
CA ARG A 65 26.10 -24.96 -14.87
C ARG A 65 26.69 -24.98 -16.28
N PRO A 66 27.75 -25.76 -16.57
CA PRO A 66 28.46 -25.70 -17.85
C PRO A 66 27.63 -26.19 -19.05
N GLN A 67 26.55 -26.93 -18.81
CA GLN A 67 25.64 -27.44 -19.84
C GLN A 67 24.46 -26.50 -20.12
N ALA A 68 24.31 -25.41 -19.35
CA ALA A 68 23.26 -24.43 -19.50
C ALA A 68 23.85 -23.06 -19.86
N THR A 69 23.14 -22.28 -20.68
CA THR A 69 23.58 -20.93 -21.06
C THR A 69 22.97 -19.94 -20.08
N PRO A 70 23.76 -19.16 -19.32
CA PRO A 70 23.20 -18.17 -18.41
C PRO A 70 22.61 -16.99 -19.20
N SER A 71 21.49 -16.43 -18.71
CA SER A 71 20.81 -15.27 -19.31
C SER A 71 21.65 -13.99 -19.25
N TYR A 72 22.67 -13.94 -18.40
CA TYR A 72 23.65 -12.85 -18.33
C TYR A 72 24.99 -13.33 -17.78
N ASN A 73 26.02 -12.51 -17.94
CA ASN A 73 27.33 -12.79 -17.35
C ASN A 73 27.28 -12.63 -15.82
N VAL A 74 27.33 -13.75 -15.10
CA VAL A 74 27.31 -13.78 -13.63
C VAL A 74 28.74 -13.87 -13.09
N PRO A 75 29.14 -13.00 -12.14
CA PRO A 75 30.43 -13.12 -11.46
C PRO A 75 30.53 -14.46 -10.71
N ALA A 76 31.59 -15.21 -10.98
CA ALA A 76 31.87 -16.47 -10.30
C ALA A 76 33.33 -16.56 -9.91
N VAL A 77 33.59 -17.17 -8.75
CA VAL A 77 34.93 -17.43 -8.22
C VAL A 77 35.09 -18.93 -8.08
N ASP A 78 36.18 -19.48 -8.62
CA ASP A 78 36.48 -20.92 -8.62
C ASP A 78 35.34 -21.81 -9.16
N GLY A 79 34.55 -21.28 -10.10
CA GLY A 79 33.43 -21.99 -10.73
C GLY A 79 32.11 -21.93 -9.95
N PHE A 80 32.02 -21.12 -8.88
CA PHE A 80 30.81 -20.94 -8.08
C PHE A 80 30.30 -19.51 -8.13
N ILE A 81 28.98 -19.37 -8.22
CA ILE A 81 28.26 -18.13 -7.97
C ILE A 81 28.14 -18.00 -6.45
N ALA A 82 28.53 -16.84 -5.92
CA ALA A 82 28.44 -16.57 -4.48
C ALA A 82 27.01 -16.63 -3.97
N GLN A 83 26.85 -16.99 -2.70
CA GLN A 83 25.55 -16.92 -2.02
C GLN A 83 25.03 -15.49 -1.95
N GLY A 84 23.70 -15.34 -2.00
CA GLY A 84 23.01 -14.08 -1.77
C GLY A 84 23.03 -13.66 -0.30
N ASN A 85 22.70 -12.39 -0.05
CA ASN A 85 22.71 -11.81 1.30
C ASN A 85 21.59 -12.36 2.20
N LEU A 86 20.49 -12.85 1.62
CA LEU A 86 19.38 -13.48 2.32
C LEU A 86 19.11 -14.87 1.75
N SER A 87 20.17 -15.68 1.62
CA SER A 87 20.10 -17.00 0.98
C SER A 87 19.13 -17.94 1.70
N VAL A 88 18.24 -18.55 0.94
CA VAL A 88 17.32 -19.60 1.40
C VAL A 88 18.00 -20.97 1.28
N PRO A 89 17.96 -21.82 2.31
CA PRO A 89 18.53 -23.18 2.25
C PRO A 89 17.96 -24.01 1.09
N ASP A 90 18.81 -24.72 0.34
CA ASP A 90 18.44 -25.59 -0.79
C ASP A 90 17.70 -24.86 -1.94
N SER A 91 17.78 -23.52 -1.97
CA SER A 91 17.25 -22.65 -3.02
C SER A 91 17.69 -23.05 -4.43
N GLY A 92 18.88 -23.61 -4.62
CA GLY A 92 19.37 -24.01 -5.95
C GLY A 92 18.55 -25.13 -6.61
N ALA A 93 17.88 -25.98 -5.82
CA ALA A 93 17.14 -27.13 -6.31
C ALA A 93 15.85 -26.77 -7.06
N ILE A 94 15.27 -25.59 -6.81
CA ILE A 94 13.99 -25.19 -7.42
C ILE A 94 14.14 -24.83 -8.91
N ILE A 95 15.34 -24.42 -9.35
CA ILE A 95 15.59 -23.94 -10.71
C ILE A 95 15.24 -25.00 -11.75
N ASP A 96 15.67 -26.25 -11.52
CA ASP A 96 15.38 -27.35 -12.45
C ASP A 96 13.89 -27.70 -12.50
N VAL A 97 13.20 -27.60 -11.36
CA VAL A 97 11.74 -27.81 -11.29
C VAL A 97 11.03 -26.72 -12.10
N ILE A 98 11.32 -25.45 -11.85
CA ILE A 98 10.68 -24.33 -12.54
C ILE A 98 10.95 -24.40 -14.05
N ASN A 99 12.19 -24.65 -14.46
CA ASN A 99 12.56 -24.78 -15.87
C ASN A 99 11.86 -25.97 -16.55
N ALA A 100 11.58 -27.07 -15.83
CA ALA A 100 10.79 -28.17 -16.36
C ALA A 100 9.33 -27.76 -16.66
N TRP A 101 8.70 -26.95 -15.79
CA TRP A 101 7.37 -26.40 -16.03
C TRP A 101 7.35 -25.37 -17.17
N LEU A 102 8.35 -24.49 -17.25
CA LEU A 102 8.51 -23.54 -18.35
C LEU A 102 8.74 -24.27 -19.69
N SER A 103 9.53 -25.34 -19.69
CA SER A 103 9.74 -26.20 -20.86
C SER A 103 8.45 -26.88 -21.30
N LEU A 104 7.66 -27.39 -20.34
CA LEU A 104 6.35 -27.98 -20.62
C LEU A 104 5.41 -26.96 -21.26
N ARG A 105 5.35 -25.74 -20.69
CA ARG A 105 4.59 -24.60 -21.24
C ARG A 105 4.97 -24.33 -22.69
N ASN A 106 6.26 -24.21 -22.99
CA ASN A 106 6.76 -23.94 -24.35
C ASN A 106 6.46 -25.10 -25.33
N SER A 107 6.43 -26.35 -24.84
CA SER A 107 6.13 -27.53 -25.67
C SER A 107 4.64 -27.78 -25.92
N SER A 108 3.75 -27.20 -25.11
CA SER A 108 2.32 -27.47 -25.14
C SER A 108 1.59 -26.88 -26.35
N GLY A 109 2.19 -25.88 -27.03
CA GLY A 109 1.56 -25.15 -28.14
C GLY A 109 0.36 -24.29 -27.73
N ARG A 110 -0.02 -24.30 -26.45
CA ARG A 110 -1.09 -23.52 -25.83
C ARG A 110 -0.45 -22.46 -24.94
N ASN A 111 -0.87 -21.22 -25.11
CA ASN A 111 -0.10 -20.06 -24.62
C ASN A 111 -0.41 -19.74 -23.14
N ALA A 112 -0.06 -20.65 -22.24
CA ALA A 112 -0.17 -20.41 -20.80
C ALA A 112 0.66 -19.18 -20.41
N SER A 113 0.15 -18.39 -19.46
CA SER A 113 0.80 -17.14 -19.05
C SER A 113 1.97 -17.42 -18.11
N VAL A 114 3.06 -16.68 -18.27
CA VAL A 114 4.18 -16.69 -17.32
C VAL A 114 4.26 -15.32 -16.68
N ILE A 115 4.16 -15.30 -15.35
CA ILE A 115 4.22 -14.10 -14.54
C ILE A 115 5.30 -14.30 -13.49
N ALA A 116 6.17 -13.30 -13.32
CA ALA A 116 7.24 -13.35 -12.34
C ALA A 116 7.18 -12.13 -11.41
N THR A 117 7.56 -12.30 -10.15
CA THR A 117 7.77 -11.19 -9.21
C THR A 117 9.24 -11.06 -8.87
N LEU A 118 9.60 -9.86 -8.42
CA LEU A 118 10.92 -9.49 -7.95
C LEU A 118 10.76 -8.64 -6.70
N ASP A 119 11.43 -8.98 -5.62
CA ASP A 119 11.73 -8.00 -4.59
C ASP A 119 12.66 -6.93 -5.17
N TYR A 120 12.36 -5.66 -4.94
CA TYR A 120 13.05 -4.57 -5.64
C TYR A 120 13.20 -3.31 -4.77
N HIS A 121 14.04 -3.44 -3.76
CA HIS A 121 14.16 -2.44 -2.70
C HIS A 121 15.05 -1.25 -3.07
N PRO A 122 14.71 -0.02 -2.64
CA PRO A 122 15.68 1.07 -2.59
C PRO A 122 16.83 0.76 -1.58
N PRO A 123 18.03 1.34 -1.74
CA PRO A 123 19.17 1.03 -0.87
C PRO A 123 18.93 1.24 0.64
N ASP A 124 18.08 2.20 1.01
CA ASP A 124 17.77 2.55 2.40
C ASP A 124 16.39 2.02 2.85
N HIS A 125 15.91 0.92 2.25
CA HIS A 125 14.58 0.36 2.52
C HIS A 125 14.35 0.04 4.01
N CYS A 126 13.13 0.25 4.48
CA CYS A 126 12.79 0.12 5.90
C CYS A 126 12.92 -1.28 6.48
N SER A 127 12.83 -2.30 5.63
CA SER A 127 12.97 -3.70 6.05
C SER A 127 14.43 -4.06 6.37
N PHE A 128 15.40 -3.22 6.00
CA PHE A 128 16.82 -3.49 6.25
C PHE A 128 17.26 -3.17 7.67
N CYS A 129 18.08 -4.05 8.23
CA CYS A 129 18.68 -3.84 9.54
C CYS A 129 19.92 -2.93 9.45
N ASN A 130 19.79 -1.70 9.94
CA ASN A 130 20.83 -0.66 9.92
C ASN A 130 21.73 -0.64 11.18
N SER A 131 21.70 -1.68 12.00
CA SER A 131 22.45 -1.75 13.27
C SER A 131 23.97 -1.90 13.10
N HIS A 132 24.44 -2.24 11.90
CA HIS A 132 25.84 -2.52 11.60
C HIS A 132 26.30 -1.74 10.36
N GLU A 133 27.42 -1.03 10.48
CA GLU A 133 28.10 -0.39 9.35
C GLU A 133 28.52 -1.49 8.35
N GLY A 134 27.84 -1.55 7.19
CA GLY A 134 28.05 -2.61 6.18
C GLY A 134 27.04 -3.76 6.17
N GLY A 135 25.99 -3.71 7.00
CA GLY A 135 24.94 -4.74 7.08
C GLY A 135 25.27 -5.88 8.06
N ILE A 136 24.32 -6.80 8.24
CA ILE A 136 24.49 -8.02 9.03
C ILE A 136 25.00 -9.19 8.16
N PRO A 137 25.59 -10.25 8.75
CA PRO A 137 26.07 -11.40 7.98
C PRO A 137 24.98 -12.00 7.08
N ALA A 138 25.37 -12.50 5.92
CA ALA A 138 24.45 -13.15 4.98
C ALA A 138 23.71 -14.32 5.67
N GLY A 139 22.40 -14.42 5.44
CA GLY A 139 21.55 -15.43 6.09
C GLY A 139 21.34 -15.17 7.59
N SER A 140 21.39 -13.92 8.05
CA SER A 140 21.03 -13.51 9.42
C SER A 140 19.86 -12.52 9.39
N PHE A 141 19.27 -12.21 10.54
CA PHE A 141 18.25 -11.17 10.67
C PHE A 141 18.36 -10.43 12.01
N CYS A 142 17.70 -9.27 12.11
CA CYS A 142 17.57 -8.50 13.34
C CYS A 142 16.20 -8.71 13.95
N LEU A 143 16.16 -9.00 15.25
CA LEU A 143 14.93 -9.28 15.98
C LEU A 143 14.58 -8.13 16.92
N PHE A 144 13.32 -7.67 16.89
CA PHE A 144 12.77 -6.78 17.89
C PHE A 144 11.86 -7.54 18.88
N GLY A 145 12.22 -7.55 20.18
CA GLY A 145 11.40 -8.11 21.26
C GLY A 145 12.05 -9.25 22.06
N ALA A 146 11.46 -9.60 23.20
CA ALA A 146 11.92 -10.65 24.10
C ALA A 146 11.44 -12.05 23.65
N HIS A 147 11.81 -12.47 22.44
CA HIS A 147 11.69 -13.87 22.04
C HIS A 147 13.08 -14.48 21.93
N THR A 148 13.54 -15.09 23.02
CA THR A 148 14.55 -16.14 22.94
C THR A 148 13.89 -17.36 22.30
N TRP A 149 13.83 -17.41 20.98
CA TRP A 149 13.78 -18.73 20.34
C TRP A 149 15.17 -19.31 20.56
N SER A 150 15.28 -20.34 21.40
CA SER A 150 16.46 -21.16 21.30
C SER A 150 16.38 -21.84 19.94
N THR A 151 17.22 -21.40 19.01
CA THR A 151 17.61 -22.17 17.81
C THR A 151 18.25 -23.53 18.17
N GLY A 152 18.28 -23.89 19.46
CA GLY A 152 18.86 -25.10 20.02
C GLY A 152 18.05 -26.38 19.88
N ASP A 153 16.81 -26.37 19.39
CA ASP A 153 15.98 -27.60 19.28
C ASP A 153 15.47 -27.95 17.87
N THR A 154 15.62 -27.08 16.86
CA THR A 154 15.13 -27.36 15.49
C THR A 154 16.22 -27.66 14.46
N GLY A 155 17.51 -27.45 14.78
CA GLY A 155 18.61 -27.64 13.84
C GLY A 155 18.79 -26.51 12.82
N ASP A 156 17.88 -25.54 12.78
CA ASP A 156 17.98 -24.33 11.95
C ASP A 156 18.85 -23.27 12.66
N THR A 157 20.07 -23.02 12.16
CA THR A 157 20.97 -21.98 12.70
C THR A 157 20.90 -20.69 11.90
N LEU A 158 19.98 -19.79 12.24
CA LEU A 158 20.05 -18.38 11.84
C LEU A 158 20.60 -17.52 12.99
N GLY A 159 21.53 -16.62 12.69
CA GLY A 159 22.08 -15.68 13.68
C GLY A 159 21.11 -14.52 13.94
N SER A 160 20.87 -14.18 15.21
CA SER A 160 20.13 -12.99 15.61
C SER A 160 21.06 -11.92 16.18
N THR A 161 20.84 -10.66 15.80
CA THR A 161 21.54 -9.49 16.37
C THR A 161 20.54 -8.54 17.02
N ALA A 162 20.96 -7.78 18.03
CA ALA A 162 20.10 -6.85 18.75
C ALA A 162 19.68 -5.69 17.83
N ASN A 163 18.38 -5.49 17.67
CA ASN A 163 17.84 -4.44 16.82
C ASN A 163 18.05 -3.03 17.43
N ASN A 164 18.33 -2.03 16.60
CA ASN A 164 18.16 -0.63 16.96
C ASN A 164 16.76 -0.18 16.51
N ASN A 165 15.96 0.44 17.38
CA ASN A 165 14.57 0.80 17.06
C ASN A 165 14.47 2.03 16.14
N SER A 166 15.47 2.29 15.29
CA SER A 166 15.59 3.58 14.59
C SER A 166 14.86 3.64 13.26
N HIS A 167 14.36 2.51 12.73
CA HIS A 167 13.74 2.45 11.41
C HIS A 167 12.82 1.23 11.23
N VAL A 168 11.50 1.37 11.47
CA VAL A 168 10.48 0.31 11.27
C VAL A 168 9.64 0.67 10.04
N CYS A 169 9.27 -0.31 9.23
CA CYS A 169 8.36 -0.06 8.10
C CYS A 169 6.98 0.45 8.57
N GLU A 170 6.40 1.36 7.80
CA GLU A 170 5.16 2.07 8.11
C GLU A 170 3.89 1.34 7.64
N ASP A 171 4.05 0.24 6.90
CA ASP A 171 2.91 -0.59 6.48
C ASP A 171 2.25 -1.29 7.68
N THR A 172 0.97 -1.63 7.51
CA THR A 172 0.13 -2.15 8.60
C THR A 172 0.65 -3.49 9.12
N VAL A 173 1.22 -4.34 8.26
CA VAL A 173 1.71 -5.67 8.62
C VAL A 173 2.94 -5.53 9.51
N SER A 174 3.92 -4.73 9.07
CA SER A 174 5.13 -4.42 9.82
C SER A 174 4.85 -3.76 11.15
N GLN A 175 3.96 -2.75 11.19
CA GLN A 175 3.59 -2.07 12.43
C GLN A 175 2.85 -3.00 13.41
N THR A 176 2.02 -3.90 12.89
CA THR A 176 1.33 -4.90 13.71
C THR A 176 2.34 -5.89 14.29
N ALA A 177 3.22 -6.46 13.46
CA ALA A 177 4.28 -7.35 13.91
C ALA A 177 5.19 -6.68 14.95
N PHE A 178 5.52 -5.40 14.76
CA PHE A 178 6.31 -4.61 15.70
C PHE A 178 5.60 -4.44 17.04
N SER A 179 4.31 -4.08 17.02
CA SER A 179 3.49 -3.96 18.24
C SER A 179 3.33 -5.27 19.01
N GLN A 180 3.48 -6.41 18.33
CA GLN A 180 3.35 -7.75 18.89
C GLN A 180 4.71 -8.37 19.28
N ASN A 181 5.81 -7.62 19.23
CA ASN A 181 7.18 -8.12 19.47
C ASN A 181 7.60 -9.27 18.52
N GLY A 182 7.05 -9.30 17.31
CA GLY A 182 7.32 -10.32 16.28
C GLY A 182 7.90 -9.73 14.99
N TYR A 183 8.57 -8.57 15.07
CA TYR A 183 9.09 -7.87 13.90
C TYR A 183 10.54 -8.26 13.59
N TYR A 184 10.78 -8.51 12.30
CA TYR A 184 12.07 -8.88 11.74
C TYR A 184 12.56 -7.78 10.81
N GLN A 185 13.88 -7.57 10.81
CA GLN A 185 14.55 -6.81 9.76
C GLN A 185 15.64 -7.66 9.12
N TRP A 186 15.81 -7.46 7.82
CA TRP A 186 16.59 -8.31 6.94
C TRP A 186 17.97 -7.70 6.66
N PRO A 187 18.94 -8.50 6.22
CA PRO A 187 20.16 -7.97 5.60
C PRO A 187 19.81 -7.13 4.37
N PHE A 188 20.74 -6.29 3.91
CA PHE A 188 20.59 -5.65 2.60
C PHE A 188 20.45 -6.71 1.51
N HIS A 189 19.30 -6.76 0.84
CA HIS A 189 19.00 -7.74 -0.19
C HIS A 189 18.16 -7.11 -1.31
N ALA A 190 18.18 -7.73 -2.49
CA ALA A 190 17.34 -7.35 -3.64
C ALA A 190 17.33 -5.84 -3.95
N ILE A 191 18.46 -5.15 -3.71
CA ILE A 191 18.57 -3.70 -3.96
C ILE A 191 18.45 -3.44 -5.45
N ALA A 192 17.57 -2.52 -5.83
CA ALA A 192 17.30 -2.17 -7.21
C ALA A 192 18.58 -1.91 -8.03
N GLY A 193 18.65 -2.51 -9.22
CA GLY A 193 19.80 -2.42 -10.14
C GLY A 193 21.05 -3.20 -9.71
N SER A 194 21.06 -3.82 -8.53
CA SER A 194 22.19 -4.64 -8.08
C SER A 194 22.10 -6.06 -8.65
N LEU A 195 23.24 -6.78 -8.64
CA LEU A 195 23.26 -8.22 -8.96
C LEU A 195 22.32 -9.02 -8.06
N SER A 196 22.14 -8.59 -6.80
CA SER A 196 21.25 -9.25 -5.84
C SER A 196 19.79 -9.23 -6.28
N ALA A 197 19.35 -8.19 -6.98
CA ALA A 197 17.97 -8.06 -7.46
C ALA A 197 17.73 -8.75 -8.82
N ARG A 198 18.75 -9.36 -9.41
CA ARG A 198 18.60 -10.07 -10.69
C ARG A 198 18.06 -11.46 -10.49
N PHE A 199 17.23 -11.93 -11.41
CA PHE A 199 16.80 -13.33 -11.44
C PHE A 199 18.02 -14.25 -11.50
N ASP A 200 17.87 -15.48 -11.02
CA ASP A 200 18.91 -16.50 -11.19
C ASP A 200 19.29 -16.61 -12.69
N PRO A 201 20.59 -16.62 -13.04
CA PRO A 201 21.01 -16.61 -14.44
C PRO A 201 20.61 -17.87 -15.21
N TYR A 202 20.25 -18.95 -14.54
CA TYR A 202 19.81 -20.21 -15.15
C TYR A 202 18.30 -20.41 -15.08
N LEU A 203 17.53 -19.40 -14.68
CA LEU A 203 16.08 -19.41 -14.78
C LEU A 203 15.66 -19.07 -16.21
N ASP A 204 15.05 -20.02 -16.91
CA ASP A 204 14.75 -19.93 -18.34
C ASP A 204 13.43 -19.17 -18.62
N LEU A 205 13.35 -17.92 -18.14
CA LEU A 205 12.18 -17.06 -18.32
C LEU A 205 11.96 -16.73 -19.81
N PRO A 206 10.76 -16.99 -20.36
CA PRO A 206 10.39 -16.58 -21.72
C PRO A 206 10.38 -15.05 -21.89
N ASP A 207 10.62 -14.57 -23.10
CA ASP A 207 10.58 -13.13 -23.43
C ASP A 207 9.19 -12.50 -23.20
N ASP A 208 8.12 -13.30 -23.24
CA ASP A 208 6.75 -12.84 -23.01
C ASP A 208 6.32 -12.88 -21.53
N THR A 209 7.26 -13.08 -20.61
CA THR A 209 7.04 -13.02 -19.16
C THR A 209 6.59 -11.63 -18.74
N VAL A 210 5.52 -11.54 -17.96
CA VAL A 210 5.12 -10.30 -17.30
C VAL A 210 5.76 -10.23 -15.93
N ALA A 211 6.55 -9.19 -15.66
CA ALA A 211 7.23 -9.01 -14.39
C ALA A 211 6.52 -7.97 -13.50
N PHE A 212 6.46 -8.25 -12.20
CA PHE A 212 6.00 -7.33 -11.16
C PHE A 212 7.11 -7.11 -10.13
N LYS A 213 7.14 -5.93 -9.50
CA LYS A 213 8.13 -5.60 -8.46
C LYS A 213 7.46 -5.31 -7.13
N LEU A 214 8.04 -5.86 -6.07
CA LEU A 214 7.62 -5.80 -4.67
C LEU A 214 8.60 -4.93 -3.86
N GLY A 215 8.16 -4.44 -2.70
CA GLY A 215 9.02 -3.69 -1.77
C GLY A 215 9.68 -2.43 -2.35
N THR A 216 9.06 -1.82 -3.35
CA THR A 216 9.67 -0.71 -4.13
C THR A 216 9.53 0.67 -3.48
N GLN A 217 8.80 0.76 -2.37
CA GLN A 217 8.60 2.00 -1.61
C GLN A 217 9.53 2.03 -0.40
N LEU A 218 10.12 3.18 -0.08
CA LEU A 218 11.15 3.28 0.97
C LEU A 218 10.68 2.82 2.36
N MET A 219 9.43 3.10 2.71
CA MET A 219 8.87 2.92 4.06
C MET A 219 7.78 1.85 4.14
N GLU A 220 7.55 1.07 3.08
CA GLU A 220 6.52 0.04 3.06
C GLU A 220 7.14 -1.27 2.57
N ASP A 221 7.13 -2.30 3.40
CA ASP A 221 7.52 -3.64 2.95
C ASP A 221 6.33 -4.32 2.27
N ASN A 222 6.59 -5.32 1.42
CA ASN A 222 5.49 -6.05 0.78
C ASN A 222 5.82 -7.51 0.46
N TYR A 223 5.26 -8.43 1.26
CA TYR A 223 5.37 -9.87 0.97
C TYR A 223 4.23 -10.42 0.10
N ASP A 224 3.10 -9.73 0.01
CA ASP A 224 1.95 -10.24 -0.74
C ASP A 224 2.04 -9.79 -2.20
N ALA A 225 2.20 -10.74 -3.14
CA ALA A 225 2.27 -10.39 -4.54
C ALA A 225 0.93 -9.97 -5.15
N LEU A 226 -0.20 -10.35 -4.55
CA LEU A 226 -1.52 -10.00 -5.04
C LEU A 226 -1.99 -8.61 -4.57
N ASP A 227 -1.34 -8.05 -3.55
CA ASP A 227 -1.60 -6.71 -3.02
C ASP A 227 -0.31 -5.87 -2.98
N GLY A 228 -0.23 -4.79 -3.76
CA GLY A 228 0.92 -3.88 -3.73
C GLY A 228 2.06 -4.19 -4.71
N ALA A 229 2.00 -5.30 -5.46
CA ALA A 229 2.93 -5.56 -6.55
C ALA A 229 2.70 -4.61 -7.73
N ARG A 230 3.78 -4.05 -8.30
CA ARG A 230 3.68 -3.07 -9.39
C ARG A 230 4.25 -3.63 -10.69
N ARG A 231 3.49 -3.54 -11.78
CA ARG A 231 3.87 -4.08 -13.10
C ARG A 231 5.09 -3.35 -13.66
N SER A 232 6.10 -4.10 -14.11
CA SER A 232 7.26 -3.57 -14.85
C SER A 232 6.88 -3.35 -16.32
N LEU A 233 7.30 -2.20 -16.84
CA LEU A 233 7.23 -1.81 -18.25
C LEU A 233 8.58 -1.96 -18.96
N ALA A 234 9.59 -2.50 -18.28
CA ALA A 234 10.88 -2.76 -18.91
C ALA A 234 10.73 -3.76 -20.07
N PRO A 235 11.61 -3.72 -21.08
CA PRO A 235 11.67 -4.75 -22.10
C PRO A 235 11.93 -6.13 -21.49
N ALA A 236 11.48 -7.16 -22.23
CA ALA A 236 11.79 -8.56 -21.93
C ALA A 236 13.28 -8.76 -21.60
N GLY A 237 13.57 -9.51 -20.53
CA GLY A 237 14.93 -9.76 -20.05
C GLY A 237 15.64 -8.56 -19.40
N GLN A 238 14.97 -7.41 -19.25
CA GLN A 238 15.53 -6.20 -18.61
C GLN A 238 14.75 -5.75 -17.36
N HIS A 239 13.76 -6.53 -16.93
CA HIS A 239 12.93 -6.23 -15.76
C HIS A 239 13.72 -6.10 -14.46
N ASP A 240 14.84 -6.81 -14.36
CA ASP A 240 15.57 -7.04 -13.11
C ASP A 240 16.83 -6.17 -12.93
N SER A 241 17.24 -5.42 -13.95
CA SER A 241 18.53 -4.70 -13.99
C SER A 241 18.43 -3.18 -13.93
N GLN A 242 17.21 -2.63 -13.82
CA GLN A 242 16.99 -1.18 -13.77
C GLN A 242 17.50 -0.57 -12.43
N PRO A 243 18.19 0.58 -12.43
CA PRO A 243 18.79 1.14 -11.21
C PRO A 243 17.78 1.57 -10.14
N SER A 244 16.49 1.60 -10.49
CA SER A 244 15.38 1.87 -9.58
C SER A 244 14.08 1.38 -10.22
N ALA A 245 12.97 1.47 -9.49
CA ALA A 245 11.64 1.10 -9.96
C ALA A 245 11.00 2.16 -10.92
N LEU A 246 11.81 2.81 -11.75
CA LEU A 246 11.37 3.85 -12.70
C LEU A 246 10.57 3.28 -13.88
N ASP A 247 10.72 1.98 -14.13
CA ASP A 247 10.00 1.23 -15.15
C ASP A 247 8.61 0.76 -14.67
N LEU A 248 8.13 1.22 -13.51
CA LEU A 248 6.85 0.78 -12.99
C LEU A 248 5.67 1.49 -13.64
N LEU A 249 4.63 0.71 -13.92
CA LEU A 249 3.32 1.23 -14.24
C LEU A 249 2.67 1.79 -12.97
N ASP A 250 2.57 3.11 -12.89
CA ASP A 250 1.95 3.83 -11.77
C ASP A 250 0.42 3.92 -11.95
N ASP A 251 -0.23 2.76 -12.11
CA ASP A 251 -1.69 2.63 -12.19
C ASP A 251 -2.17 1.51 -11.24
N PRO A 252 -2.85 1.85 -10.13
CA PRO A 252 -3.37 0.86 -9.18
C PRO A 252 -4.48 -0.02 -9.76
N ALA A 253 -4.96 0.24 -10.99
CA ALA A 253 -5.88 -0.64 -11.70
C ALA A 253 -5.20 -1.81 -12.44
N HIS A 254 -3.87 -1.90 -12.41
CA HIS A 254 -3.06 -2.91 -13.11
C HIS A 254 -2.11 -3.62 -12.14
N ASP A 255 -2.63 -4.09 -11.00
CA ASP A 255 -1.93 -4.98 -10.08
C ASP A 255 -1.93 -6.43 -10.60
N LEU A 256 -1.28 -7.34 -9.86
CA LEU A 256 -1.18 -8.74 -10.24
C LEU A 256 -2.56 -9.42 -10.32
N THR A 257 -3.47 -9.09 -9.40
CA THR A 257 -4.83 -9.60 -9.38
C THR A 257 -5.58 -9.24 -10.67
N ALA A 258 -5.53 -7.97 -11.07
CA ALA A 258 -6.11 -7.50 -12.32
C ALA A 258 -5.49 -8.19 -13.55
N GLU A 259 -4.17 -8.42 -13.58
CA GLU A 259 -3.51 -9.13 -14.69
C GLU A 259 -3.99 -10.59 -14.79
N LEU A 260 -4.19 -11.28 -13.66
CA LEU A 260 -4.76 -12.64 -13.64
C LEU A 260 -6.20 -12.65 -14.15
N GLU A 261 -7.02 -11.68 -13.75
CA GLU A 261 -8.41 -11.53 -14.21
C GLU A 261 -8.51 -11.21 -15.70
N ILE A 262 -7.69 -10.27 -16.20
CA ILE A 262 -7.64 -9.86 -17.61
C ILE A 262 -7.27 -11.06 -18.50
N ARG A 263 -6.38 -11.92 -18.02
CA ARG A 263 -5.95 -13.15 -18.71
C ARG A 263 -6.95 -14.29 -18.57
N GLY A 264 -7.99 -14.13 -17.74
CA GLY A 264 -8.98 -15.17 -17.48
C GLY A 264 -8.37 -16.41 -16.82
N VAL A 265 -7.37 -16.22 -15.94
CA VAL A 265 -6.67 -17.32 -15.29
C VAL A 265 -7.63 -18.10 -14.39
N LYS A 266 -7.63 -19.42 -14.56
CA LYS A 266 -8.42 -20.39 -13.79
C LYS A 266 -7.56 -21.36 -12.99
N ARG A 267 -6.29 -21.58 -13.39
CA ARG A 267 -5.32 -22.34 -12.58
C ARG A 267 -4.04 -21.55 -12.43
N LEU A 268 -3.68 -21.26 -11.19
CA LEU A 268 -2.47 -20.53 -10.82
C LEU A 268 -1.46 -21.50 -10.19
N PHE A 269 -0.39 -21.81 -10.90
CA PHE A 269 0.71 -22.64 -10.40
C PHE A 269 1.77 -21.73 -9.79
N VAL A 270 2.05 -21.91 -8.50
CA VAL A 270 2.92 -21.02 -7.72
C VAL A 270 4.24 -21.72 -7.39
N PHE A 271 5.34 -21.02 -7.65
CA PHE A 271 6.72 -21.43 -7.42
C PHE A 271 7.52 -20.29 -6.78
N GLY A 272 8.71 -20.59 -6.29
CA GLY A 272 9.70 -19.57 -5.94
C GLY A 272 10.06 -19.51 -4.46
N LEU A 273 10.49 -18.34 -4.00
CA LEU A 273 11.08 -18.12 -2.68
C LEU A 273 10.43 -16.90 -2.00
N ALA A 274 10.30 -16.84 -0.67
CA ALA A 274 10.42 -17.94 0.28
C ALA A 274 9.02 -18.52 0.63
N THR A 275 8.91 -19.84 0.81
CA THR A 275 7.65 -20.56 1.12
C THR A 275 6.91 -19.98 2.32
N ASP A 276 7.65 -19.55 3.34
CA ASP A 276 7.15 -19.00 4.62
C ASP A 276 6.88 -17.49 4.62
N TYR A 277 7.25 -16.79 3.54
CA TYR A 277 7.03 -15.36 3.36
C TYR A 277 6.27 -15.10 2.05
N VAL A 278 6.93 -14.59 1.01
CA VAL A 278 6.27 -14.09 -0.21
C VAL A 278 5.36 -15.13 -0.85
N VAL A 279 5.86 -16.36 -1.02
CA VAL A 279 5.06 -17.47 -1.55
C VAL A 279 3.88 -17.77 -0.64
N GLY A 280 4.11 -17.83 0.67
CA GLY A 280 3.10 -18.19 1.66
C GLY A 280 1.99 -17.16 1.76
N GLU A 281 2.31 -15.87 1.87
CA GLU A 281 1.34 -14.78 1.95
C GLU A 281 0.55 -14.66 0.65
N THR A 282 1.22 -14.72 -0.50
CA THR A 282 0.56 -14.72 -1.82
C THR A 282 -0.44 -15.87 -1.96
N VAL A 283 -0.05 -17.10 -1.58
CA VAL A 283 -0.93 -18.28 -1.66
C VAL A 283 -2.08 -18.20 -0.66
N LYS A 284 -1.84 -17.71 0.56
CA LYS A 284 -2.90 -17.51 1.56
C LYS A 284 -3.91 -16.48 1.09
N HIS A 285 -3.48 -15.34 0.53
CA HIS A 285 -4.38 -14.35 -0.06
C HIS A 285 -5.17 -14.98 -1.21
N ALA A 286 -4.49 -15.62 -2.16
CA ALA A 286 -5.14 -16.27 -3.30
C ALA A 286 -6.26 -17.24 -2.87
N LEU A 287 -6.08 -17.92 -1.73
CA LEU A 287 -7.04 -18.88 -1.16
C LEU A 287 -8.07 -18.28 -0.18
N GLY A 288 -8.01 -16.98 0.11
CA GLY A 288 -8.86 -16.33 1.12
C GLY A 288 -8.59 -16.80 2.55
N LEU A 289 -7.36 -17.24 2.82
CA LEU A 289 -6.88 -17.64 4.16
C LEU A 289 -6.25 -16.47 4.93
N SER A 290 -6.15 -15.29 4.31
CA SER A 290 -5.74 -14.05 4.95
C SER A 290 -6.95 -13.36 5.60
N ASP A 291 -6.79 -12.82 6.81
CA ASP A 291 -7.87 -12.16 7.57
C ASP A 291 -8.31 -10.80 6.98
N TYR A 292 -7.58 -10.28 5.98
CA TYR A 292 -7.71 -8.88 5.54
C TYR A 292 -7.99 -8.70 4.04
N THR A 293 -7.96 -9.77 3.23
CA THR A 293 -8.02 -9.67 1.77
C THR A 293 -9.02 -10.64 1.14
N ALA A 294 -9.59 -10.26 -0.01
CA ALA A 294 -10.58 -11.07 -0.70
C ALA A 294 -9.89 -12.16 -1.55
N PRO A 295 -10.40 -13.40 -1.58
CA PRO A 295 -9.82 -14.46 -2.40
C PRO A 295 -9.90 -14.15 -3.91
N LEU A 296 -9.07 -14.84 -4.70
CA LEU A 296 -9.27 -14.92 -6.15
C LEU A 296 -10.58 -15.69 -6.43
N LEU A 297 -11.55 -15.04 -7.08
CA LEU A 297 -12.86 -15.65 -7.35
C LEU A 297 -12.78 -16.71 -8.46
N GLY A 298 -13.28 -17.91 -8.18
CA GLY A 298 -13.57 -18.93 -9.20
C GLY A 298 -12.36 -19.54 -9.93
N GLY A 299 -11.24 -19.77 -9.23
CA GLY A 299 -10.02 -20.41 -9.74
C GLY A 299 -9.37 -21.41 -8.78
N GLN A 300 -8.38 -22.16 -9.26
CA GLN A 300 -7.55 -23.11 -8.50
C GLN A 300 -6.18 -22.53 -8.23
N VAL A 301 -5.68 -22.67 -7.00
CA VAL A 301 -4.31 -22.27 -6.61
C VAL A 301 -3.50 -23.52 -6.29
N LEU A 302 -2.42 -23.72 -7.03
CA LEU A 302 -1.59 -24.91 -6.98
C LEU A 302 -0.17 -24.57 -6.53
N LEU A 303 0.18 -24.94 -5.31
CA LEU A 303 1.54 -24.78 -4.79
C LEU A 303 2.40 -25.96 -5.23
N VAL A 304 3.46 -25.72 -6.00
CA VAL A 304 4.40 -26.77 -6.40
C VAL A 304 5.48 -26.90 -5.33
N ALA A 305 5.32 -27.85 -4.42
CA ALA A 305 6.14 -27.95 -3.21
C ALA A 305 7.64 -28.03 -3.52
N ASP A 306 8.02 -28.90 -4.45
CA ASP A 306 9.43 -29.07 -4.86
C ASP A 306 10.01 -27.83 -5.55
N GLY A 307 9.16 -26.95 -6.06
CA GLY A 307 9.51 -25.66 -6.68
C GLY A 307 9.58 -24.50 -5.69
N THR A 308 9.53 -24.76 -4.38
CA THR A 308 9.62 -23.73 -3.34
C THR A 308 10.57 -24.12 -2.21
N ARG A 309 11.15 -23.14 -1.50
CA ARG A 309 11.95 -23.35 -0.28
C ARG A 309 11.68 -22.24 0.74
N ALA A 310 11.80 -22.58 2.02
CA ALA A 310 11.53 -21.69 3.14
C ALA A 310 12.82 -21.17 3.78
N ILE A 311 12.81 -19.93 4.27
CA ILE A 311 13.89 -19.41 5.14
C ILE A 311 13.90 -20.21 6.44
N LEU A 312 12.73 -20.45 7.01
CA LEU A 312 12.51 -21.29 8.18
C LEU A 312 11.69 -22.52 7.80
N SER A 313 12.34 -23.68 7.82
CA SER A 313 11.78 -24.97 7.36
C SER A 313 10.39 -25.27 7.94
N HIS A 314 10.25 -25.16 9.26
CA HIS A 314 9.00 -25.41 9.99
C HIS A 314 7.86 -24.43 9.64
N LEU A 315 8.15 -23.17 9.31
CA LEU A 315 7.14 -22.22 8.86
C LEU A 315 6.69 -22.53 7.41
N GLY A 316 7.61 -22.98 6.57
CA GLY A 316 7.29 -23.43 5.21
C GLY A 316 6.39 -24.67 5.19
N GLU A 317 6.66 -25.62 6.09
CA GLU A 317 5.78 -26.78 6.30
C GLU A 317 4.37 -26.35 6.70
N ALA A 318 4.24 -25.35 7.59
CA ALA A 318 2.94 -24.84 8.02
C ALA A 318 2.13 -24.22 6.85
N VAL A 319 2.78 -23.55 5.91
CA VAL A 319 2.13 -23.04 4.68
C VAL A 319 1.65 -24.19 3.81
N THR A 320 2.52 -25.17 3.55
CA THR A 320 2.19 -26.35 2.74
C THR A 320 1.01 -27.13 3.36
N ASP A 321 1.00 -27.28 4.68
CA ASP A 321 -0.09 -27.91 5.43
C ASP A 321 -1.41 -27.13 5.35
N ALA A 322 -1.36 -25.79 5.37
CA ALA A 322 -2.55 -24.96 5.23
C ALA A 322 -3.22 -25.14 3.86
N VAL A 323 -2.41 -25.19 2.79
CA VAL A 323 -2.89 -25.47 1.43
C VAL A 323 -3.47 -26.89 1.33
N ASP A 324 -2.78 -27.90 1.87
CA ASP A 324 -3.23 -29.30 1.86
C ASP A 324 -4.53 -29.49 2.70
N LYS A 325 -4.72 -28.71 3.78
CA LYS A 325 -5.97 -28.69 4.56
C LYS A 325 -7.13 -28.08 3.78
N ARG A 326 -6.90 -26.98 3.05
CA ARG A 326 -7.92 -26.37 2.16
C ARG A 326 -8.33 -27.36 1.07
N SER A 327 -7.37 -28.09 0.49
CA SER A 327 -7.60 -29.19 -0.46
C SER A 327 -8.54 -30.27 0.11
N ARG A 328 -8.27 -30.74 1.34
CA ARG A 328 -9.08 -31.77 2.01
C ARG A 328 -10.47 -31.31 2.45
N TYR A 329 -10.65 -30.02 2.76
CA TYR A 329 -11.95 -29.47 3.14
C TYR A 329 -12.94 -29.53 1.96
N VAL A 330 -12.44 -29.24 0.76
CA VAL A 330 -13.17 -29.31 -0.50
C VAL A 330 -13.55 -30.77 -0.83
N ASP A 331 -12.60 -31.72 -0.78
CA ASP A 331 -12.88 -33.15 -1.01
C ASP A 331 -13.98 -33.72 -0.08
N LYS A 332 -14.01 -33.28 1.18
CA LYS A 332 -14.98 -33.75 2.18
C LYS A 332 -16.38 -33.12 2.03
N TYR A 333 -16.49 -31.89 1.53
CA TYR A 333 -17.77 -31.20 1.35
C TYR A 333 -18.40 -31.44 -0.04
N ILE A 334 -17.60 -31.73 -1.07
CA ILE A 334 -18.09 -32.11 -2.41
C ILE A 334 -18.94 -33.38 -2.38
N THR A 335 -18.64 -34.32 -1.47
CA THR A 335 -19.42 -35.55 -1.32
C THR A 335 -20.79 -35.34 -0.66
N THR A 336 -21.12 -34.14 -0.15
CA THR A 336 -22.34 -33.92 0.66
C THR A 336 -23.20 -32.71 0.29
N ASN A 337 -22.75 -31.73 -0.50
CA ASN A 337 -23.60 -30.61 -0.95
C ASN A 337 -23.14 -29.98 -2.28
N SER A 338 -24.07 -29.78 -3.22
CA SER A 338 -23.83 -29.21 -4.57
C SER A 338 -23.85 -27.67 -4.65
N ASN A 339 -23.86 -26.96 -3.52
CA ASN A 339 -24.04 -25.49 -3.46
C ASN A 339 -22.85 -24.78 -2.77
N LEU A 340 -21.61 -25.16 -3.07
CA LEU A 340 -20.44 -24.35 -2.72
C LEU A 340 -20.10 -23.47 -3.92
N THR A 341 -20.44 -22.19 -3.77
CA THR A 341 -20.33 -21.10 -4.73
C THR A 341 -19.01 -20.33 -4.51
N ASP A 342 -18.28 -20.08 -5.60
CA ASP A 342 -17.30 -19.00 -5.86
C ASP A 342 -15.95 -18.90 -5.08
N ASP A 343 -15.72 -19.66 -4.00
CA ASP A 343 -14.42 -19.68 -3.30
C ASP A 343 -13.34 -20.50 -4.05
N PRO A 344 -12.05 -20.08 -4.03
CA PRO A 344 -10.96 -20.80 -4.71
C PRO A 344 -10.53 -22.09 -3.97
N ASP A 345 -10.23 -23.11 -4.76
CA ASP A 345 -9.73 -24.41 -4.31
C ASP A 345 -8.18 -24.37 -4.22
N GLY A 346 -7.61 -24.93 -3.16
CA GLY A 346 -6.16 -25.02 -2.95
C GLY A 346 -5.62 -26.44 -3.10
N TYR A 347 -4.45 -26.60 -3.70
CA TYR A 347 -3.81 -27.90 -3.91
C TYR A 347 -2.28 -27.83 -3.81
N VAL A 348 -1.65 -28.87 -3.25
CA VAL A 348 -0.18 -29.02 -3.21
C VAL A 348 0.25 -30.12 -4.18
N ILE A 349 1.08 -29.76 -5.17
CA ILE A 349 1.74 -30.72 -6.07
C ILE A 349 3.03 -31.19 -5.38
N LYS A 350 3.11 -32.50 -5.08
CA LYS A 350 4.23 -33.11 -4.33
C LYS A 350 5.20 -33.88 -5.23
N VAL A 351 5.08 -33.73 -6.54
CA VAL A 351 5.94 -34.37 -7.53
C VAL A 351 6.80 -33.32 -8.22
N SER A 352 8.05 -33.67 -8.49
CA SER A 352 9.07 -32.79 -9.06
C SER A 352 8.94 -32.62 -10.57
N GLY A 353 8.39 -33.62 -11.28
CA GLY A 353 8.17 -33.56 -12.71
C GLY A 353 6.89 -32.81 -13.09
N ALA A 354 6.99 -31.85 -14.01
CA ALA A 354 5.84 -31.07 -14.49
C ALA A 354 4.73 -31.95 -15.09
N SER A 355 5.10 -32.94 -15.93
CA SER A 355 4.14 -33.88 -16.52
C SER A 355 3.52 -34.81 -15.49
N GLU A 356 4.29 -35.22 -14.48
CA GLU A 356 3.80 -36.05 -13.36
C GLU A 356 2.83 -35.25 -12.49
N GLY A 357 3.10 -33.96 -12.27
CA GLY A 357 2.23 -33.05 -11.54
C GLY A 357 0.89 -32.86 -12.24
N LEU A 358 0.90 -32.63 -13.55
CA LEU A 358 -0.35 -32.58 -14.33
C LEU A 358 -1.09 -33.92 -14.31
N LEU A 359 -0.39 -35.05 -14.44
CA LEU A 359 -0.98 -36.39 -14.32
C LEU A 359 -1.64 -36.61 -12.95
N GLU A 360 -1.00 -36.17 -11.87
CA GLU A 360 -1.54 -36.22 -10.52
C GLU A 360 -2.84 -35.41 -10.41
N LEU A 361 -2.86 -34.18 -10.92
CA LEU A 361 -4.04 -33.32 -10.95
C LEU A 361 -5.17 -33.91 -11.77
N CYS A 362 -4.84 -34.44 -12.96
CA CYS A 362 -5.80 -35.17 -13.77
C CYS A 362 -6.40 -36.30 -12.96
N SER A 363 -5.56 -37.12 -12.31
CA SER A 363 -6.00 -38.31 -11.58
C SER A 363 -7.01 -38.02 -10.46
N ARG A 364 -6.98 -36.79 -9.92
CA ARG A 364 -7.84 -36.28 -8.85
C ARG A 364 -9.05 -35.50 -9.35
N GLY A 365 -9.28 -35.44 -10.67
CA GLY A 365 -10.42 -34.72 -11.24
C GLY A 365 -10.27 -33.20 -11.24
N LEU A 366 -9.07 -32.68 -10.93
CA LEU A 366 -8.73 -31.25 -10.91
C LEU A 366 -8.27 -30.71 -12.27
N GLY A 367 -8.30 -31.54 -13.32
CA GLY A 367 -8.03 -31.12 -14.69
C GLY A 367 -9.13 -30.21 -15.24
N THR A 368 -8.73 -29.14 -15.95
CA THR A 368 -9.64 -28.27 -16.70
C THR A 368 -9.65 -28.68 -18.17
N CYS A 369 -10.84 -28.77 -18.77
CA CYS A 369 -11.00 -28.87 -20.21
C CYS A 369 -11.45 -27.51 -20.76
N GLU A 370 -10.86 -27.10 -21.88
CA GLU A 370 -11.11 -25.78 -22.47
C GLU A 370 -12.46 -25.71 -23.21
N ASP A 371 -13.06 -26.85 -23.57
CA ASP A 371 -14.38 -26.94 -24.20
C ASP A 371 -15.15 -28.22 -23.79
N SER A 372 -16.47 -28.21 -24.04
CA SER A 372 -17.39 -29.30 -23.71
C SER A 372 -17.15 -30.58 -24.53
N ALA A 373 -16.60 -30.47 -25.75
CA ALA A 373 -16.28 -31.61 -26.61
C ALA A 373 -15.06 -32.39 -26.10
N GLN A 374 -14.09 -31.71 -25.46
CA GLN A 374 -12.97 -32.32 -24.75
C GLN A 374 -13.44 -33.09 -23.52
N CYS A 375 -14.43 -32.57 -22.78
CA CYS A 375 -15.05 -33.29 -21.65
C CYS A 375 -15.85 -34.54 -22.08
N GLN A 376 -16.56 -34.47 -23.21
CA GLN A 376 -17.48 -35.54 -23.64
C GLN A 376 -16.77 -36.84 -24.05
N SER A 377 -15.51 -36.80 -24.47
CA SER A 377 -14.77 -38.03 -24.83
C SER A 377 -14.18 -38.80 -23.62
N ALA A 378 -14.37 -38.30 -22.40
CA ALA A 378 -13.99 -38.94 -21.13
C ALA A 378 -15.16 -39.66 -20.41
N LEU A 379 -16.33 -39.78 -21.07
CA LEU A 379 -17.62 -40.25 -20.53
C LEU A 379 -17.73 -41.74 -20.12
N ASN A 380 -16.66 -42.38 -19.62
CA ASN A 380 -16.78 -43.70 -18.98
C ASN A 380 -16.21 -43.80 -17.56
N ARG A 381 -15.82 -42.68 -16.94
CA ARG A 381 -15.55 -42.61 -15.49
C ARG A 381 -16.03 -41.27 -14.94
N GLU A 382 -17.07 -41.30 -14.10
CA GLU A 382 -17.80 -40.17 -13.46
C GLU A 382 -16.96 -39.20 -12.59
N TYR A 383 -15.63 -39.16 -12.69
CA TYR A 383 -14.78 -38.38 -11.76
C TYR A 383 -13.75 -37.47 -12.41
N TYR A 384 -13.80 -37.26 -13.73
CA TYR A 384 -12.87 -36.38 -14.43
C TYR A 384 -13.66 -35.30 -15.15
N CYS A 385 -13.43 -34.04 -14.77
CA CYS A 385 -14.04 -32.79 -15.27
C CYS A 385 -15.20 -32.25 -14.39
N ARG A 386 -14.89 -31.24 -13.57
CA ARG A 386 -15.89 -30.27 -13.09
C ARG A 386 -16.08 -29.20 -14.16
N PRO A 387 -17.28 -29.02 -14.76
CA PRO A 387 -17.60 -27.75 -15.39
C PRO A 387 -17.80 -26.74 -14.26
N LEU A 388 -16.88 -25.78 -14.12
CA LEU A 388 -17.09 -24.63 -13.24
C LEU A 388 -18.20 -23.80 -13.88
N ALA A 389 -19.38 -23.82 -13.26
CA ALA A 389 -20.59 -23.21 -13.79
C ALA A 389 -20.45 -21.68 -13.88
N ALA A 390 -20.06 -21.19 -15.05
CA ALA A 390 -20.65 -19.97 -15.60
C ALA A 390 -21.78 -20.41 -16.53
N PHE A 391 -22.96 -19.81 -16.36
CA PHE A 391 -24.11 -19.99 -17.26
C PHE A 391 -23.67 -19.95 -18.72
N ASP A 392 -23.69 -21.08 -19.41
CA ASP A 392 -23.59 -21.12 -20.87
C ASP A 392 -24.71 -21.99 -21.43
N TRP A 393 -25.38 -21.46 -22.44
CA TRP A 393 -26.58 -22.06 -23.04
C TRP A 393 -26.14 -23.24 -23.91
N GLY A 394 -26.46 -24.46 -23.48
CA GLY A 394 -26.00 -25.69 -24.11
C GLY A 394 -26.39 -25.86 -25.59
N GLU A 395 -25.55 -26.56 -26.35
CA GLU A 395 -25.82 -27.04 -27.70
C GLU A 395 -26.96 -28.09 -27.70
N CYS A 396 -27.82 -28.06 -28.73
CA CYS A 396 -28.88 -29.05 -28.94
C CYS A 396 -28.32 -30.43 -29.31
N ALA A 397 -28.82 -31.49 -28.65
CA ALA A 397 -28.59 -32.86 -29.07
C ALA A 397 -29.21 -33.10 -30.46
N ALA A 398 -28.43 -33.63 -31.40
CA ALA A 398 -28.93 -34.03 -32.71
C ALA A 398 -30.03 -35.09 -32.58
N CYS A 399 -31.22 -34.79 -33.08
CA CYS A 399 -32.26 -35.79 -33.28
C CYS A 399 -31.79 -36.80 -34.33
N ARG A 400 -31.31 -37.96 -33.90
CA ARG A 400 -31.31 -39.16 -34.73
C ARG A 400 -31.93 -40.32 -33.95
N ASP A 401 -32.87 -40.96 -34.64
CA ASP A 401 -33.57 -42.20 -34.29
C ASP A 401 -34.67 -42.10 -33.22
N VAL A 402 -35.76 -41.40 -33.56
CA VAL A 402 -37.07 -41.70 -32.98
C VAL A 402 -38.03 -42.13 -34.09
N ASP A 403 -38.50 -43.37 -33.96
CA ASP A 403 -39.46 -44.05 -34.79
C ASP A 403 -40.78 -43.24 -34.93
N GLN A 404 -41.36 -43.21 -36.13
CA GLN A 404 -42.40 -42.29 -36.60
C GLN A 404 -43.82 -42.60 -36.07
N SER A 405 -43.99 -42.87 -34.76
CA SER A 405 -45.31 -43.23 -34.22
C SER A 405 -45.66 -42.63 -32.86
N VAL A 406 -45.25 -41.40 -32.57
CA VAL A 406 -45.89 -40.56 -31.55
C VAL A 406 -45.96 -39.12 -32.04
N VAL A 407 -47.05 -38.78 -32.71
CA VAL A 407 -47.47 -37.41 -32.99
C VAL A 407 -48.30 -36.97 -31.79
N ASP A 408 -47.74 -36.09 -30.96
CA ASP A 408 -48.39 -35.12 -30.07
C ASP A 408 -47.57 -34.95 -28.81
N LEU A 409 -46.64 -33.98 -28.85
CA LEU A 409 -46.27 -33.07 -27.78
C LEU A 409 -45.16 -32.18 -28.34
N GLY A 410 -45.42 -30.87 -28.37
CA GLY A 410 -44.54 -29.87 -28.96
C GLY A 410 -43.11 -29.97 -28.43
N ALA A 411 -42.14 -30.01 -29.35
CA ALA A 411 -40.74 -29.80 -29.04
C ALA A 411 -40.57 -28.35 -28.54
N ILE A 412 -40.46 -28.20 -27.23
CA ILE A 412 -40.22 -26.92 -26.58
C ILE A 412 -38.71 -26.65 -26.60
N CYS A 413 -38.30 -25.54 -27.23
CA CYS A 413 -36.98 -24.95 -26.96
C CYS A 413 -37.01 -24.39 -25.53
N HIS A 414 -36.03 -24.72 -24.68
CA HIS A 414 -35.90 -24.07 -23.37
C HIS A 414 -35.38 -22.64 -23.57
N GLY A 415 -36.31 -21.70 -23.81
CA GLY A 415 -36.03 -20.30 -24.14
C GLY A 415 -36.82 -19.84 -25.37
N HIS A 416 -37.20 -18.56 -25.44
CA HIS A 416 -38.07 -18.01 -26.48
C HIS A 416 -37.49 -18.18 -27.90
N GLY A 417 -37.89 -19.23 -28.64
CA GLY A 417 -37.55 -19.49 -30.05
C GLY A 417 -38.35 -20.65 -30.67
N THR A 418 -38.37 -20.77 -32.01
CA THR A 418 -39.08 -21.84 -32.77
C THR A 418 -38.14 -22.60 -33.72
N CYS A 419 -38.35 -23.92 -33.87
CA CYS A 419 -37.59 -24.80 -34.78
C CYS A 419 -37.90 -24.54 -36.26
N THR A 420 -36.87 -24.64 -37.11
CA THR A 420 -37.01 -24.67 -38.58
C THR A 420 -36.98 -26.11 -39.12
N ASP A 421 -37.52 -26.34 -40.32
CA ASP A 421 -37.65 -27.67 -40.95
C ASP A 421 -36.31 -28.40 -41.22
N ASN A 422 -35.18 -27.69 -41.07
CA ASN A 422 -33.83 -28.26 -41.19
C ASN A 422 -33.19 -28.61 -39.83
N GLY A 423 -33.95 -28.53 -38.74
CA GLY A 423 -33.47 -28.91 -37.39
C GLY A 423 -32.60 -27.86 -36.70
N ALA A 424 -32.59 -26.61 -37.15
CA ALA A 424 -31.85 -25.52 -36.52
C ALA A 424 -32.78 -24.59 -35.71
N CYS A 425 -32.31 -24.16 -34.53
CA CYS A 425 -32.91 -23.06 -33.78
C CYS A 425 -32.43 -21.72 -34.36
N SER A 426 -33.36 -20.86 -34.80
CA SER A 426 -33.04 -19.52 -35.29
C SER A 426 -33.41 -18.49 -34.22
N CYS A 427 -32.42 -17.75 -33.72
CA CYS A 427 -32.62 -16.55 -32.90
C CYS A 427 -32.49 -15.31 -33.79
N ASP A 428 -33.51 -15.01 -34.60
CA ASP A 428 -33.57 -13.74 -35.31
C ASP A 428 -34.86 -12.99 -34.98
N LEU A 429 -34.75 -12.09 -34.01
CA LEU A 429 -35.73 -11.04 -33.78
C LEU A 429 -35.32 -9.83 -34.62
N LEU A 430 -35.78 -9.79 -35.86
CA LEU A 430 -36.35 -8.59 -36.49
C LEU A 430 -37.26 -9.02 -37.64
N TYR A 431 -38.38 -9.65 -37.24
CA TYR A 431 -39.51 -9.92 -38.11
C TYR A 431 -40.34 -8.63 -38.24
N TYR A 432 -40.21 -7.91 -39.34
CA TYR A 432 -41.24 -6.98 -39.80
C TYR A 432 -41.56 -7.26 -41.26
N GLY A 433 -42.68 -7.94 -41.46
CA GLY A 433 -43.46 -7.92 -42.71
C GLY A 433 -42.84 -8.67 -43.89
N GLY A 434 -43.34 -9.87 -44.14
CA GLY A 434 -42.96 -10.66 -45.31
C GLY A 434 -43.17 -9.92 -46.63
N ALA A 435 -42.09 -9.77 -47.39
CA ALA A 435 -42.01 -9.87 -48.84
C ALA A 435 -40.56 -9.60 -49.28
N CYS A 436 -40.02 -10.45 -50.16
CA CYS A 436 -38.75 -10.20 -50.85
C CYS A 436 -38.90 -8.97 -51.76
N ALA A 437 -38.22 -7.86 -51.45
CA ALA A 437 -38.02 -6.75 -52.40
C ALA A 437 -36.91 -5.75 -51.98
N TYR A 438 -35.96 -5.55 -52.89
CA TYR A 438 -35.09 -4.39 -53.15
C TYR A 438 -34.13 -3.83 -52.06
N GLY A 439 -32.83 -4.04 -52.31
CA GLY A 439 -31.73 -3.32 -51.68
C GLY A 439 -31.70 -1.83 -52.05
N GLY A 440 -31.48 -0.99 -51.05
CA GLY A 440 -31.33 0.47 -51.19
C GLY A 440 -31.32 1.22 -49.85
N PRO A 441 -32.31 1.03 -48.96
CA PRO A 441 -32.41 1.83 -47.73
C PRO A 441 -31.49 1.38 -46.57
N VAL A 442 -31.05 0.11 -46.58
CA VAL A 442 -30.29 -0.52 -45.46
C VAL A 442 -28.91 0.11 -45.26
N VAL A 443 -28.25 0.55 -46.34
CA VAL A 443 -26.90 1.13 -46.25
C VAL A 443 -26.92 2.50 -45.57
N VAL A 444 -27.95 3.32 -45.83
CA VAL A 444 -28.06 4.66 -45.23
C VAL A 444 -28.36 4.56 -43.73
N ALA A 445 -29.22 3.61 -43.34
CA ALA A 445 -29.52 3.36 -41.92
C ALA A 445 -28.30 2.80 -41.16
N ALA A 446 -27.52 1.92 -41.78
CA ALA A 446 -26.29 1.38 -41.19
C ALA A 446 -25.23 2.47 -40.97
N VAL A 447 -25.04 3.39 -41.94
CA VAL A 447 -24.10 4.51 -41.81
C VAL A 447 -24.57 5.53 -40.77
N ALA A 448 -25.86 5.83 -40.70
CA ALA A 448 -26.39 6.72 -39.66
C ALA A 448 -26.23 6.13 -38.25
N SER A 449 -26.39 4.81 -38.12
CA SER A 449 -26.24 4.10 -36.84
C SER A 449 -24.78 4.05 -36.37
N THR A 450 -23.83 3.82 -37.28
CA THR A 450 -22.40 3.84 -36.95
C THR A 450 -21.90 5.23 -36.58
N VAL A 451 -22.38 6.28 -37.27
CA VAL A 451 -22.06 7.67 -36.89
C VAL A 451 -22.64 8.01 -35.52
N THR A 452 -23.87 7.60 -35.23
CA THR A 452 -24.51 7.86 -33.93
C THR A 452 -23.79 7.12 -32.80
N LEU A 453 -23.40 5.86 -33.02
CA LEU A 453 -22.62 5.08 -32.07
C LEU A 453 -21.23 5.69 -31.85
N PHE A 454 -20.57 6.16 -32.91
CA PHE A 454 -19.28 6.85 -32.80
C PHE A 454 -19.39 8.13 -31.97
N VAL A 455 -20.41 8.96 -32.22
CA VAL A 455 -20.67 10.17 -31.43
C VAL A 455 -20.97 9.81 -29.97
N ALA A 456 -21.78 8.79 -29.72
CA ALA A 456 -22.08 8.33 -28.36
C ALA A 456 -20.82 7.83 -27.63
N CYS A 457 -19.96 7.06 -28.31
CA CYS A 457 -18.66 6.63 -27.78
C CYS A 457 -17.73 7.83 -27.52
N CYS A 458 -17.67 8.82 -28.40
CA CYS A 458 -16.91 10.04 -28.16
C CYS A 458 -17.42 10.81 -26.95
N VAL A 459 -18.75 10.96 -26.81
CA VAL A 459 -19.37 11.60 -25.65
C VAL A 459 -19.08 10.80 -24.38
N LEU A 460 -19.16 9.47 -24.43
CA LEU A 460 -18.84 8.59 -23.30
C LEU A 460 -17.36 8.71 -22.91
N VAL A 461 -16.44 8.72 -23.88
CA VAL A 461 -14.99 8.91 -23.65
C VAL A 461 -14.70 10.30 -23.08
N ILE A 462 -15.40 11.35 -23.54
CA ILE A 462 -15.27 12.69 -22.98
C ILE A 462 -15.83 12.71 -21.55
N ALA A 463 -17.00 12.09 -21.31
CA ALA A 463 -17.62 12.02 -19.99
C ALA A 463 -16.78 11.20 -19.00
N THR A 464 -16.21 10.07 -19.42
CA THR A 464 -15.28 9.27 -18.62
C THR A 464 -13.99 10.02 -18.39
N ARG A 465 -13.39 10.69 -19.40
CA ARG A 465 -12.23 11.57 -19.22
C ARG A 465 -12.52 12.74 -18.28
N MET A 466 -13.72 13.30 -18.29
CA MET A 466 -14.14 14.35 -17.35
C MET A 466 -14.35 13.79 -15.93
N CYS A 467 -14.89 12.59 -15.80
CA CYS A 467 -15.04 11.90 -14.52
C CYS A 467 -13.70 11.45 -13.94
N THR A 468 -12.78 10.91 -14.75
CA THR A 468 -11.42 10.55 -14.33
C THR A 468 -10.60 11.79 -13.99
N ARG A 469 -10.71 12.90 -14.74
CA ARG A 469 -10.14 14.21 -14.37
C ARG A 469 -10.72 14.79 -13.07
N ARG A 470 -11.95 14.43 -12.69
CA ARG A 470 -12.52 14.79 -11.38
C ARG A 470 -12.02 13.88 -10.24
N ARG A 471 -11.55 12.68 -10.56
CA ARG A 471 -10.99 11.69 -9.61
C ARG A 471 -9.48 11.82 -9.36
N SER A 472 -8.78 12.76 -10.02
CA SER A 472 -7.36 12.99 -9.75
C SER A 472 -7.13 13.58 -8.34
N LEU A 473 -6.09 13.08 -7.66
CA LEU A 473 -5.60 13.52 -6.33
C LEU A 473 -5.09 14.98 -6.29
N GLY A 474 -5.21 15.74 -7.39
CA GLY A 474 -4.66 17.08 -7.49
C GLY A 474 -5.42 18.10 -6.63
N LEU A 475 -4.69 19.06 -6.07
CA LEU A 475 -5.25 20.22 -5.37
C LEU A 475 -6.21 20.98 -6.29
N ARG A 476 -7.32 21.45 -5.73
CA ARG A 476 -8.35 22.19 -6.48
C ARG A 476 -8.56 23.57 -5.89
N VAL A 477 -8.88 24.53 -6.76
CA VAL A 477 -9.22 25.89 -6.33
C VAL A 477 -10.63 25.89 -5.75
N GLU A 478 -10.79 26.31 -4.49
CA GLU A 478 -12.05 26.25 -3.72
C GLU A 478 -13.25 26.87 -4.46
N LYS A 479 -13.04 27.99 -5.15
CA LYS A 479 -14.12 28.71 -5.86
C LYS A 479 -14.58 28.05 -7.15
N THR A 480 -13.71 27.30 -7.84
CA THR A 480 -14.00 26.76 -9.18
C THR A 480 -14.12 25.24 -9.19
N GLY A 481 -13.55 24.54 -8.19
CA GLY A 481 -13.41 23.08 -8.18
C GLY A 481 -12.49 22.52 -9.27
N LEU A 482 -11.77 23.39 -9.98
CA LEU A 482 -10.85 23.03 -11.05
C LEU A 482 -9.41 22.99 -10.54
N LEU A 483 -8.53 22.33 -11.31
CA LEU A 483 -7.08 22.38 -11.06
C LEU A 483 -6.59 23.84 -11.15
N PRO A 484 -5.59 24.21 -10.35
CA PRO A 484 -4.98 25.53 -10.43
C PRO A 484 -4.30 25.76 -11.77
N VAL A 485 -4.33 27.00 -12.24
CA VAL A 485 -3.61 27.42 -13.45
C VAL A 485 -2.12 27.53 -13.14
N LEU A 486 -1.29 26.76 -13.85
CA LEU A 486 0.17 26.71 -13.69
C LEU A 486 0.85 27.57 -14.77
N SER A 487 0.89 28.89 -14.57
CA SER A 487 1.54 29.82 -15.51
C SER A 487 2.99 30.11 -15.12
N LEU A 488 3.90 30.16 -16.09
CA LEU A 488 5.27 30.64 -15.91
C LEU A 488 5.47 32.01 -16.57
N ALA A 489 6.36 32.83 -16.01
CA ALA A 489 6.77 34.08 -16.62
C ALA A 489 7.72 33.79 -17.80
N GLU A 490 7.89 34.76 -18.71
CA GLU A 490 8.85 34.65 -19.81
C GLU A 490 10.27 34.44 -19.25
N GLY A 491 10.99 33.44 -19.77
CA GLY A 491 12.31 33.05 -19.28
C GLY A 491 12.31 32.13 -18.04
N HIS A 492 11.16 31.87 -17.40
CA HIS A 492 11.08 30.89 -16.31
C HIS A 492 10.75 29.49 -16.85
N ARG A 493 11.47 28.48 -16.34
CA ARG A 493 11.26 27.04 -16.62
C ARG A 493 10.68 26.28 -15.44
N TYR A 494 10.83 26.82 -14.23
CA TYR A 494 10.42 26.15 -13.00
C TYR A 494 9.50 27.04 -12.16
N HIS A 495 8.51 26.41 -11.53
CA HIS A 495 7.64 27.09 -10.57
C HIS A 495 8.36 27.23 -9.23
N LEU A 496 9.13 26.22 -8.84
CA LEU A 496 9.77 26.13 -7.54
C LEU A 496 11.17 25.55 -7.68
N PHE A 497 12.17 26.22 -7.10
CA PHE A 497 13.50 25.69 -6.86
C PHE A 497 13.60 25.22 -5.41
N LEU A 498 14.12 24.03 -5.16
CA LEU A 498 14.27 23.49 -3.81
C LEU A 498 15.73 23.60 -3.35
N SER A 499 15.98 24.42 -2.33
CA SER A 499 17.29 24.53 -1.68
C SER A 499 17.26 23.92 -0.29
N HIS A 500 18.20 23.03 -0.02
CA HIS A 500 18.32 22.30 1.24
C HIS A 500 19.77 21.90 1.52
N ILE A 501 20.04 21.54 2.77
CA ILE A 501 21.27 20.86 3.14
C ILE A 501 21.08 19.34 3.00
N TRP A 502 22.00 18.67 2.33
CA TRP A 502 21.90 17.23 2.08
C TRP A 502 21.83 16.40 3.36
N ALA A 503 22.64 16.75 4.37
CA ALA A 503 22.76 15.96 5.60
C ALA A 503 21.45 15.82 6.42
N THR A 504 20.54 16.80 6.34
CA THR A 504 19.35 16.83 7.20
C THR A 504 18.04 17.11 6.46
N GLY A 505 18.08 17.46 5.17
CA GLY A 505 16.89 17.84 4.40
C GLY A 505 16.66 17.07 3.11
N GLN A 506 17.60 16.22 2.65
CA GLN A 506 17.52 15.55 1.35
C GLN A 506 16.24 14.73 1.17
N ASP A 507 15.93 13.89 2.16
CA ASP A 507 14.79 12.99 2.16
C ASP A 507 13.47 13.76 2.10
N GLN A 508 13.32 14.81 2.92
CA GLN A 508 12.08 15.58 3.00
C GLN A 508 11.86 16.47 1.79
N VAL A 509 12.93 17.03 1.22
CA VAL A 509 12.81 17.83 0.00
C VAL A 509 12.46 16.97 -1.22
N ALA A 510 12.96 15.73 -1.29
CA ALA A 510 12.51 14.76 -2.28
C ALA A 510 11.01 14.42 -2.12
N VAL A 511 10.53 14.26 -0.87
CA VAL A 511 9.10 14.08 -0.56
C VAL A 511 8.28 15.30 -1.01
N ILE A 512 8.74 16.51 -0.72
CA ILE A 512 8.09 17.75 -1.16
C ILE A 512 7.98 17.78 -2.69
N LYS A 513 9.07 17.53 -3.42
CA LYS A 513 9.07 17.52 -4.89
C LYS A 513 8.06 16.52 -5.44
N ARG A 514 8.16 15.25 -5.04
CA ARG A 514 7.31 14.16 -5.54
C ARG A 514 5.83 14.40 -5.23
N ARG A 515 5.52 14.72 -3.97
CA ARG A 515 4.13 14.96 -3.54
C ARG A 515 3.54 16.20 -4.23
N LEU A 516 4.28 17.31 -4.34
CA LEU A 516 3.79 18.49 -5.06
C LEU A 516 3.58 18.21 -6.55
N ALA A 517 4.45 17.42 -7.20
CA ALA A 517 4.27 17.02 -8.59
C ALA A 517 2.97 16.21 -8.80
N THR A 518 2.62 15.34 -7.85
CA THR A 518 1.34 14.62 -7.85
C THR A 518 0.16 15.55 -7.58
N LEU A 519 0.29 16.47 -6.61
CA LEU A 519 -0.77 17.39 -6.19
C LEU A 519 -1.02 18.53 -7.19
N LEU A 520 -0.03 18.91 -7.98
CA LEU A 520 -0.11 19.94 -9.01
C LEU A 520 0.36 19.35 -10.34
N PRO A 521 -0.47 18.52 -11.02
CA PRO A 521 -0.09 17.91 -12.28
C PRO A 521 0.32 18.97 -13.32
N GLY A 522 1.56 18.88 -13.81
CA GLY A 522 2.16 19.84 -14.73
C GLY A 522 3.03 20.92 -14.08
N ALA A 523 3.18 20.92 -12.74
CA ALA A 523 4.09 21.83 -12.06
C ALA A 523 5.54 21.36 -12.26
N SER A 524 6.34 22.21 -12.91
CA SER A 524 7.80 22.05 -13.00
C SER A 524 8.47 22.47 -11.69
N ILE A 525 9.15 21.55 -11.00
CA ILE A 525 9.82 21.75 -9.71
C ILE A 525 11.25 21.23 -9.82
N PHE A 526 12.24 22.08 -9.54
CA PHE A 526 13.66 21.75 -9.67
C PHE A 526 14.27 21.32 -8.32
N LEU A 527 15.03 20.22 -8.35
CA LEU A 527 15.88 19.72 -7.28
C LEU A 527 17.21 19.27 -7.86
N ASP A 528 18.30 19.86 -7.37
CA ASP A 528 19.67 19.67 -7.85
C ASP A 528 20.10 18.19 -7.94
N VAL A 529 19.82 17.39 -6.92
CA VAL A 529 20.19 15.96 -6.89
C VAL A 529 19.45 15.14 -7.93
N ASP A 530 18.16 15.42 -8.14
CA ASP A 530 17.34 14.63 -9.06
C ASP A 530 17.55 15.05 -10.52
N ASP A 531 17.67 16.35 -10.79
CA ASP A 531 17.56 16.90 -12.14
C ASP A 531 18.92 17.13 -12.83
N LEU A 532 20.04 17.16 -12.08
CA LEU A 532 21.39 17.24 -12.65
C LEU A 532 21.99 15.85 -12.95
N LEU A 533 21.43 14.77 -12.37
CA LEU A 533 21.87 13.39 -12.60
C LEU A 533 21.10 12.71 -13.75
N SER A 534 20.01 13.29 -14.26
CA SER A 534 19.03 12.56 -15.06
C SER A 534 19.15 12.68 -16.59
N ALA A 535 20.00 13.52 -17.17
CA ALA A 535 20.24 13.52 -18.62
C ALA A 535 21.51 14.30 -18.99
N ASP A 536 22.38 13.67 -19.79
CA ASP A 536 23.46 14.27 -20.61
C ASP A 536 24.82 14.67 -19.98
N ASN A 537 25.06 14.52 -18.68
CA ASN A 537 26.39 14.86 -18.10
C ASN A 537 27.06 13.69 -17.33
N LEU A 538 27.15 12.52 -17.97
CA LEU A 538 27.86 11.35 -17.44
C LEU A 538 29.40 11.48 -17.38
N GLU A 539 29.98 12.65 -17.68
CA GLU A 539 31.44 12.88 -17.60
C GLU A 539 31.89 13.83 -16.47
N ALA A 540 30.98 14.36 -15.65
CA ALA A 540 31.37 15.21 -14.51
C ALA A 540 31.08 14.51 -13.19
N SER A 541 32.14 14.06 -12.52
CA SER A 541 32.14 13.72 -11.10
C SER A 541 31.32 14.75 -10.29
N ALA A 542 30.37 14.27 -9.50
CA ALA A 542 29.44 15.05 -8.66
C ALA A 542 30.11 15.96 -7.62
N TYR A 543 31.45 16.04 -7.59
CA TYR A 543 32.22 16.93 -6.72
C TYR A 543 32.72 18.22 -7.39
N ASP A 544 32.63 18.37 -8.72
CA ASP A 544 33.27 19.49 -9.45
C ASP A 544 32.41 20.16 -10.54
N LEU A 545 31.07 20.19 -10.40
CA LEU A 545 30.24 21.01 -11.31
C LEU A 545 30.50 22.52 -11.08
N PRO A 546 30.76 23.31 -12.15
CA PRO A 546 31.10 24.72 -12.02
C PRO A 546 29.93 25.52 -11.41
N ALA A 547 30.27 26.47 -10.54
CA ALA A 547 29.35 27.33 -9.77
C ALA A 547 28.33 28.16 -10.59
N SER A 548 28.34 28.05 -11.92
CA SER A 548 27.46 28.76 -12.85
C SER A 548 26.13 28.06 -13.15
N SER A 549 25.98 26.74 -12.89
CA SER A 549 24.75 26.00 -13.25
C SER A 549 23.57 26.28 -12.30
N ASN A 550 23.76 26.17 -10.97
CA ASN A 550 22.65 26.36 -10.02
C ASN A 550 22.10 27.81 -10.04
N ALA A 551 22.95 28.81 -10.29
CA ALA A 551 22.51 30.19 -10.41
C ALA A 551 21.58 30.42 -11.63
N ALA A 552 21.83 29.73 -12.74
CA ALA A 552 20.95 29.79 -13.92
C ALA A 552 19.58 29.18 -13.61
N HIS A 553 19.52 28.03 -12.94
CA HIS A 553 18.25 27.39 -12.56
C HIS A 553 17.45 28.22 -11.55
N ILE A 554 18.13 28.92 -10.64
CA ILE A 554 17.49 29.88 -9.74
C ILE A 554 16.88 31.05 -10.53
N ALA A 555 17.62 31.61 -11.50
CA ALA A 555 17.11 32.67 -12.37
C ALA A 555 15.92 32.20 -13.22
N GLU A 556 15.89 30.94 -13.64
CA GLU A 556 14.78 30.31 -14.37
C GLU A 556 13.59 29.88 -13.46
N SER A 557 13.70 30.06 -12.15
CA SER A 557 12.67 29.65 -11.19
C SER A 557 11.78 30.82 -10.76
N THR A 558 10.51 30.53 -10.47
CA THR A 558 9.55 31.55 -10.01
C THR A 558 9.69 31.84 -8.53
N VAL A 559 9.86 30.80 -7.71
CA VAL A 559 10.03 30.89 -6.25
C VAL A 559 11.19 29.99 -5.82
N VAL A 560 11.93 30.40 -4.79
CA VAL A 560 12.96 29.55 -4.17
C VAL A 560 12.45 29.11 -2.79
N LEU A 561 12.31 27.80 -2.62
CA LEU A 561 12.03 27.17 -1.34
C LEU A 561 13.34 26.95 -0.59
N VAL A 562 13.38 27.40 0.65
CA VAL A 562 14.50 27.22 1.56
C VAL A 562 14.05 26.26 2.66
N PHE A 563 14.57 25.04 2.63
CA PHE A 563 14.30 24.04 3.66
C PHE A 563 15.23 24.27 4.86
N LEU A 564 14.69 24.93 5.87
CA LEU A 564 15.35 25.31 7.10
C LEU A 564 15.46 24.11 8.05
N SER A 565 16.62 23.47 8.01
CA SER A 565 17.08 22.47 8.97
C SER A 565 18.43 22.86 9.56
N ALA A 566 18.82 22.18 10.64
CA ALA A 566 20.07 22.37 11.35
C ALA A 566 21.26 22.31 10.38
N GLY A 567 22.09 23.34 10.40
CA GLY A 567 23.27 23.45 9.53
C GLY A 567 23.03 24.06 8.15
N TYR A 568 21.79 24.40 7.76
CA TYR A 568 21.50 25.01 6.46
C TYR A 568 22.39 26.23 6.18
N PHE A 569 22.46 27.18 7.12
CA PHE A 569 23.28 28.40 6.97
C PHE A 569 24.78 28.17 7.14
N LYS A 570 25.21 26.99 7.59
CA LYS A 570 26.63 26.59 7.67
C LYS A 570 27.14 26.01 6.35
N SER A 571 26.24 25.52 5.49
CA SER A 571 26.57 24.96 4.19
C SER A 571 26.96 26.05 3.18
N ARG A 572 28.14 25.93 2.58
CA ARG A 572 28.60 26.85 1.52
C ARG A 572 27.71 26.78 0.27
N ASN A 573 27.17 25.60 -0.06
CA ASN A 573 26.29 25.45 -1.23
C ASN A 573 24.94 26.15 -0.99
N CYS A 574 24.30 25.88 0.14
CA CYS A 574 23.02 26.50 0.49
C CYS A 574 23.13 28.03 0.56
N LEU A 575 24.20 28.55 1.16
CA LEU A 575 24.46 30.00 1.18
C LEU A 575 24.70 30.59 -0.22
N ARG A 576 25.29 29.82 -1.15
CA ARG A 576 25.49 30.27 -2.54
C ARG A 576 24.15 30.39 -3.25
N GLU A 577 23.29 29.39 -3.13
CA GLU A 577 21.94 29.38 -3.71
C GLU A 577 21.08 30.49 -3.12
N LEU A 578 21.09 30.65 -1.79
CA LEU A 578 20.37 31.71 -1.11
C LEU A 578 20.82 33.11 -1.56
N ARG A 579 22.13 33.35 -1.68
CA ARG A 579 22.65 34.62 -2.20
C ARG A 579 22.28 34.85 -3.66
N ALA A 580 22.28 33.81 -4.49
CA ALA A 580 21.82 33.91 -5.88
C ALA A 580 20.32 34.25 -5.95
N ALA A 581 19.49 33.61 -5.13
CA ALA A 581 18.05 33.90 -5.05
C ALA A 581 17.78 35.36 -4.65
N LEU A 582 18.51 35.87 -3.65
CA LEU A 582 18.40 37.26 -3.22
C LEU A 582 18.90 38.25 -4.29
N LYS A 583 19.97 37.91 -5.00
CA LYS A 583 20.52 38.74 -6.10
C LYS A 583 19.53 38.83 -7.27
N GLU A 584 18.88 37.73 -7.61
CA GLU A 584 17.86 37.66 -8.67
C GLU A 584 16.45 38.09 -8.16
N GLU A 585 16.38 38.68 -6.96
CA GLU A 585 15.16 39.16 -6.30
C GLU A 585 14.02 38.13 -6.24
N LYS A 586 14.37 36.84 -6.14
CA LYS A 586 13.42 35.74 -6.13
C LYS A 586 12.65 35.70 -4.80
N PRO A 587 11.32 35.53 -4.82
CA PRO A 587 10.54 35.27 -3.62
C PRO A 587 11.06 34.04 -2.87
N LEU A 588 11.26 34.18 -1.56
CA LEU A 588 11.70 33.10 -0.69
C LEU A 588 10.53 32.50 0.08
N LEU A 589 10.34 31.19 -0.05
CA LEU A 589 9.42 30.41 0.76
C LEU A 589 10.21 29.58 1.78
N LEU A 590 10.07 29.90 3.07
CA LEU A 590 10.79 29.17 4.11
C LEU A 590 9.95 27.98 4.57
N VAL A 591 10.55 26.80 4.60
CA VAL A 591 9.93 25.58 5.12
C VAL A 591 10.79 25.06 6.26
N HIS A 592 10.22 24.86 7.44
CA HIS A 592 10.99 24.62 8.67
C HIS A 592 10.80 23.20 9.21
N GLU A 593 11.88 22.43 9.31
CA GLU A 593 11.86 21.09 9.90
C GLU A 593 11.52 21.18 11.39
N SER A 594 10.38 20.62 11.76
CA SER A 594 9.88 20.70 13.14
C SER A 594 10.40 19.58 14.04
N ASN A 595 11.01 18.51 13.51
CA ASN A 595 11.47 17.36 14.29
C ASN A 595 12.96 17.47 14.67
N PRO A 596 13.32 17.69 15.95
CA PRO A 596 14.71 17.83 16.39
C PRO A 596 15.59 16.61 16.09
N SER A 597 15.05 15.39 16.17
CA SER A 597 15.84 14.16 15.92
C SER A 597 16.17 13.94 14.45
N LYS A 598 15.53 14.71 13.55
CA LYS A 598 15.74 14.67 12.11
C LYS A 598 16.29 15.99 11.56
N GLY A 599 16.99 16.75 12.41
CA GLY A 599 17.64 18.00 12.02
C GLY A 599 16.76 19.24 12.16
N GLY A 600 15.63 19.17 12.85
CA GLY A 600 14.89 20.37 13.27
C GLY A 600 15.67 21.15 14.32
N ALA A 601 15.55 22.48 14.29
CA ALA A 601 16.15 23.37 15.28
C ALA A 601 15.22 24.56 15.53
N PRO A 602 15.21 25.17 16.73
CA PRO A 602 14.43 26.37 17.00
C PRO A 602 14.70 27.49 15.97
N LEU A 603 13.67 28.24 15.58
CA LEU A 603 13.81 29.28 14.56
C LEU A 603 14.81 30.37 15.00
N GLU A 604 14.85 30.68 16.29
CA GLU A 604 15.80 31.63 16.88
C GLU A 604 17.25 31.16 16.67
N GLN A 605 17.51 29.86 16.82
CA GLN A 605 18.82 29.28 16.56
C GLN A 605 19.17 29.38 15.07
N LEU A 606 18.25 29.04 14.17
CA LEU A 606 18.48 29.12 12.73
C LEU A 606 18.70 30.57 12.26
N GLN A 607 17.99 31.52 12.86
CA GLN A 607 18.22 32.96 12.65
C GLN A 607 19.62 33.37 13.11
N GLN A 608 20.08 32.89 14.26
CA GLN A 608 21.44 33.15 14.76
C GLN A 608 22.52 32.54 13.86
N GLU A 609 22.29 31.34 13.32
CA GLU A 609 23.17 30.70 12.34
C GLU A 609 23.22 31.44 11.00
N CYS A 610 22.15 32.17 10.64
CA CYS A 610 22.09 32.97 9.43
C CYS A 610 23.09 34.14 9.49
N PRO A 611 23.95 34.34 8.46
CA PRO A 611 24.86 35.47 8.39
C PRO A 611 24.14 36.80 8.57
N LEU A 612 24.74 37.71 9.36
CA LEU A 612 24.13 38.99 9.75
C LEU A 612 23.67 39.80 8.53
N GLU A 613 24.43 39.77 7.44
CA GLU A 613 24.11 40.50 6.22
C GLU A 613 22.90 39.95 5.45
N LEU A 614 22.47 38.70 5.71
CA LEU A 614 21.35 38.06 5.03
C LEU A 614 20.09 37.98 5.91
N ARG A 615 20.23 38.11 7.24
CA ARG A 615 19.17 37.81 8.21
C ARG A 615 17.89 38.61 7.96
N ASP A 616 18.00 39.93 7.73
CA ASP A 616 16.83 40.78 7.47
C ASP A 616 16.18 40.46 6.12
N ALA A 617 16.97 40.13 5.10
CA ALA A 617 16.44 39.75 3.79
C ALA A 617 15.70 38.40 3.85
N VAL A 618 16.19 37.46 4.66
CA VAL A 618 15.65 36.09 4.77
C VAL A 618 14.51 35.99 5.77
N PHE A 619 14.54 36.70 6.89
CA PHE A 619 13.54 36.58 7.96
C PHE A 619 12.70 37.84 8.19
N GLY A 620 13.07 38.99 7.61
CA GLY A 620 12.31 40.23 7.70
C GLY A 620 10.99 40.22 6.92
N PRO A 621 10.27 41.35 6.83
CA PRO A 621 9.07 41.43 5.99
C PRO A 621 9.45 41.40 4.49
N PRO A 622 8.71 40.67 3.63
CA PRO A 622 9.00 40.66 2.20
C PRO A 622 8.80 42.05 1.56
N PRO A 623 9.47 42.31 0.42
CA PRO A 623 9.27 43.53 -0.37
C PRO A 623 7.79 43.77 -0.70
N PRO A 624 7.32 45.03 -0.77
CA PRO A 624 5.90 45.34 -0.98
C PRO A 624 5.26 44.67 -2.19
N ASP A 625 6.02 44.43 -3.25
CA ASP A 625 5.59 43.80 -4.50
C ASP A 625 5.54 42.26 -4.43
N GLN A 626 6.08 41.68 -3.35
CA GLN A 626 6.06 40.25 -3.02
C GLN A 626 5.13 39.93 -1.83
N ARG A 627 4.51 40.95 -1.22
CA ARG A 627 3.54 40.76 -0.13
C ARG A 627 2.25 40.17 -0.68
N LEU A 628 1.84 39.04 -0.10
CA LEU A 628 0.57 38.40 -0.40
C LEU A 628 -0.57 39.07 0.38
N SER A 629 -1.77 39.11 -0.22
CA SER A 629 -2.98 39.69 0.39
C SER A 629 -3.84 38.61 1.08
N GLY A 630 -4.38 38.90 2.26
CA GLY A 630 -5.24 37.99 3.06
C GLY A 630 -4.51 37.23 4.18
N ASP A 631 -5.19 36.26 4.81
CA ASP A 631 -4.72 35.40 5.93
C ASP A 631 -3.30 34.79 5.70
N HIS A 632 -2.92 34.56 4.44
CA HIS A 632 -1.63 33.95 4.07
C HIS A 632 -0.47 34.96 3.93
N GLY A 633 -0.75 36.28 3.99
CA GLY A 633 0.26 37.32 3.99
C GLY A 633 1.12 37.36 5.26
N ALA A 634 0.70 36.65 6.31
CA ALA A 634 1.41 36.56 7.59
C ALA A 634 2.43 35.42 7.66
N MET A 635 2.31 34.37 6.83
CA MET A 635 3.07 33.14 7.05
C MET A 635 4.20 32.94 6.04
N ARG A 636 5.36 33.55 6.36
CA ARG A 636 6.60 33.37 5.59
C ARG A 636 7.25 32.00 5.80
N ILE A 637 6.97 31.36 6.95
CA ILE A 637 7.58 30.11 7.38
C ILE A 637 6.50 29.05 7.50
N VAL A 638 6.60 28.00 6.69
CA VAL A 638 5.69 26.83 6.74
C VAL A 638 6.34 25.76 7.61
N PRO A 639 5.73 25.39 8.76
CA PRO A 639 6.18 24.24 9.52
C PRO A 639 6.08 22.96 8.69
N TRP A 640 7.13 22.15 8.71
CA TRP A 640 7.18 20.84 8.10
C TRP A 640 7.15 19.77 9.18
N HIS A 641 6.07 18.99 9.17
CA HIS A 641 5.91 17.84 10.04
C HIS A 641 6.03 16.57 9.23
N ARG A 642 6.71 15.56 9.75
CA ARG A 642 6.96 14.29 9.04
C ARG A 642 5.77 13.33 9.04
N LEU A 643 4.67 13.68 9.70
CA LEU A 643 3.43 12.90 9.72
C LEU A 643 2.59 13.22 8.48
N ASN A 644 2.23 12.20 7.68
CA ASN A 644 1.56 12.33 6.38
C ASN A 644 0.38 13.33 6.38
N ARG A 645 -0.55 13.22 7.36
CA ARG A 645 -1.72 14.13 7.46
C ARG A 645 -1.33 15.61 7.61
N PHE A 646 -0.22 15.88 8.28
CA PHE A 646 0.29 17.24 8.47
C PHE A 646 1.18 17.70 7.30
N GLN A 647 1.86 16.77 6.62
CA GLN A 647 2.57 17.05 5.37
C GLN A 647 1.61 17.57 4.30
N LEU A 648 0.42 16.97 4.17
CA LEU A 648 -0.59 17.44 3.21
C LEU A 648 -0.94 18.91 3.45
N GLU A 649 -1.08 19.33 4.71
CA GLU A 649 -1.32 20.73 5.03
C GLU A 649 -0.14 21.64 4.68
N SER A 650 1.09 21.24 4.99
CA SER A 650 2.29 21.97 4.57
C SER A 650 2.39 22.07 3.05
N LEU A 651 2.09 20.99 2.32
CA LEU A 651 2.11 20.94 0.85
C LEU A 651 1.05 21.86 0.24
N ARG A 652 -0.15 21.92 0.83
CA ARG A 652 -1.19 22.87 0.44
C ARG A 652 -0.70 24.32 0.59
N LEU A 653 -0.08 24.65 1.72
CA LEU A 653 0.47 25.98 1.98
C LEU A 653 1.62 26.32 1.01
N ILE A 654 2.52 25.38 0.75
CA ILE A 654 3.61 25.54 -0.21
C ILE A 654 3.05 25.78 -1.62
N ALA A 655 2.04 25.02 -2.02
CA ALA A 655 1.37 25.18 -3.31
C ALA A 655 0.71 26.57 -3.43
N GLU A 656 -0.06 27.00 -2.43
CA GLU A 656 -0.69 28.32 -2.40
C GLU A 656 0.32 29.46 -2.50
N ALA A 657 1.40 29.38 -1.70
CA ALA A 657 2.47 30.37 -1.72
C ALA A 657 3.19 30.41 -3.08
N THR A 658 3.50 29.26 -3.66
CA THR A 658 4.15 29.16 -4.97
C THR A 658 3.27 29.74 -6.08
N LEU A 659 2.01 29.32 -6.14
CA LEU A 659 1.07 29.78 -7.17
C LEU A 659 0.81 31.28 -7.08
N SER A 660 0.80 31.85 -5.88
CA SER A 660 0.56 33.28 -5.68
C SER A 660 1.57 34.17 -6.40
N HIS A 661 2.79 33.66 -6.64
CA HIS A 661 3.85 34.37 -7.35
C HIS A 661 3.85 34.13 -8.87
N THR A 662 3.00 33.24 -9.37
CA THR A 662 2.87 33.02 -10.82
C THR A 662 2.09 34.16 -11.52
N PRO A 663 2.36 34.44 -12.80
CA PRO A 663 1.72 35.55 -13.52
C PRO A 663 0.19 35.59 -13.47
N HIS A 664 -0.46 34.42 -13.54
CA HIS A 664 -1.93 34.33 -13.52
C HIS A 664 -2.54 34.82 -12.21
N TYR A 665 -1.98 34.44 -11.05
CA TYR A 665 -2.52 34.83 -9.74
C TYR A 665 -2.00 36.20 -9.28
N ARG A 666 -0.76 36.56 -9.63
CA ARG A 666 -0.21 37.90 -9.34
C ARG A 666 -1.04 39.01 -9.98
N LYS A 667 -1.49 38.82 -11.25
CA LYS A 667 -2.41 39.74 -11.94
C LYS A 667 -3.77 39.90 -11.24
N LYS A 668 -4.23 38.87 -10.52
CA LYS A 668 -5.51 38.87 -9.79
C LYS A 668 -5.39 39.46 -8.38
N GLY A 669 -4.16 39.71 -7.91
CA GLY A 669 -3.88 40.31 -6.60
C GLY A 669 -4.39 39.50 -5.41
N ARG A 670 -4.61 38.19 -5.57
CA ARG A 670 -5.15 37.28 -4.54
C ARG A 670 -4.52 35.90 -4.66
N SER A 671 -4.11 35.33 -3.53
CA SER A 671 -3.67 33.94 -3.42
C SER A 671 -4.83 32.97 -3.69
N PRO A 672 -4.62 31.87 -4.44
CA PRO A 672 -5.64 30.84 -4.59
C PRO A 672 -5.84 30.13 -3.25
N ARG A 673 -7.09 29.89 -2.85
CA ARG A 673 -7.41 28.92 -1.80
C ARG A 673 -7.56 27.55 -2.43
N LEU A 674 -6.72 26.62 -2.00
CA LEU A 674 -6.67 25.24 -2.46
C LEU A 674 -7.27 24.31 -1.41
N TYR A 675 -7.85 23.21 -1.86
CA TYR A 675 -8.35 22.14 -1.01
C TYR A 675 -8.10 20.78 -1.67
N PHE A 676 -8.14 19.71 -0.88
CA PHE A 676 -8.00 18.36 -1.38
C PHE A 676 -9.37 17.79 -1.81
N PRO A 677 -9.55 17.34 -3.07
CA PRO A 677 -10.74 16.58 -3.44
C PRO A 677 -10.84 15.28 -2.64
N GLU A 678 -12.06 14.80 -2.39
CA GLU A 678 -12.41 13.73 -1.44
C GLU A 678 -11.37 12.59 -1.28
N ARG A 679 -11.08 12.25 -0.01
CA ARG A 679 -10.24 11.17 0.58
C ARG A 679 -8.92 11.58 1.25
N SER A 680 -8.39 12.79 1.06
CA SER A 680 -7.00 13.07 1.48
C SER A 680 -6.82 13.74 2.85
N ASP A 681 -7.62 14.75 3.22
CA ASP A 681 -7.38 15.54 4.45
C ASP A 681 -8.64 15.70 5.32
N PRO A 682 -8.63 15.22 6.59
CA PRO A 682 -9.68 15.49 7.58
C PRO A 682 -10.04 16.98 7.75
N ALA A 683 -9.10 17.90 7.57
CA ALA A 683 -9.26 19.34 7.82
C ALA A 683 -10.32 20.02 6.94
N ASP A 684 -10.59 19.46 5.76
CA ASP A 684 -11.51 20.03 4.78
C ASP A 684 -12.98 19.61 5.01
N TYR A 685 -13.24 18.68 5.93
CA TYR A 685 -14.57 18.23 6.31
C TYR A 685 -15.18 19.06 7.44
N GLU A 686 -16.51 19.20 7.43
CA GLU A 686 -17.26 19.57 8.63
C GLU A 686 -17.53 18.30 9.44
N PHE A 687 -17.34 18.36 10.75
CA PHE A 687 -17.62 17.26 11.65
C PHE A 687 -18.91 17.55 12.40
N HIS A 688 -19.70 16.51 12.65
CA HIS A 688 -20.86 16.60 13.50
C HIS A 688 -21.05 15.35 14.34
N PHE A 689 -21.65 15.50 15.51
CA PHE A 689 -22.16 14.35 16.25
C PHE A 689 -23.62 14.05 15.89
N PRO A 690 -24.00 12.77 15.64
CA PRO A 690 -25.39 12.39 15.43
C PRO A 690 -26.30 12.63 16.64
N THR A 691 -25.72 12.64 17.84
CA THR A 691 -26.38 12.96 19.11
C THR A 691 -25.59 14.07 19.79
N PRO A 692 -26.21 14.97 20.57
CA PRO A 692 -25.47 16.02 21.27
C PRO A 692 -24.30 15.44 22.09
N ALA A 693 -23.15 16.09 22.04
CA ALA A 693 -21.97 15.71 22.79
C ALA A 693 -21.51 16.89 23.66
N VAL A 694 -20.91 16.58 24.81
CA VAL A 694 -20.37 17.58 25.74
C VAL A 694 -18.89 17.31 25.92
N LEU A 695 -18.06 18.32 25.68
CA LEU A 695 -16.61 18.30 25.93
C LEU A 695 -16.30 19.10 27.19
N HIS A 696 -15.79 18.41 28.20
CA HIS A 696 -15.27 19.00 29.43
C HIS A 696 -13.77 19.24 29.28
N ALA A 697 -13.26 20.34 29.83
CA ALA A 697 -11.84 20.62 29.91
C ALA A 697 -11.50 21.10 31.31
N SER A 698 -10.46 20.56 31.94
CA SER A 698 -10.08 20.91 33.31
C SER A 698 -9.38 22.26 33.40
N GLN A 699 -9.68 23.03 34.46
CA GLN A 699 -8.91 24.23 34.82
C GLN A 699 -7.52 23.89 35.38
N HIS A 700 -7.34 22.67 35.89
CA HIS A 700 -6.09 22.14 36.41
C HIS A 700 -5.22 21.51 35.30
N ASN A 701 -5.67 21.57 34.05
CA ASN A 701 -4.91 21.16 32.87
C ASN A 701 -4.63 22.38 31.98
N PRO A 702 -3.47 23.05 32.15
CA PRO A 702 -3.12 24.26 31.41
C PRO A 702 -3.21 24.05 29.89
N GLY A 703 -3.94 24.93 29.18
CA GLY A 703 -4.13 24.85 27.72
C GLY A 703 -5.36 24.06 27.26
N ALA A 704 -5.90 23.14 28.09
CA ALA A 704 -7.03 22.30 27.69
C ALA A 704 -8.30 23.12 27.36
N ALA A 705 -8.63 24.13 28.17
CA ALA A 705 -9.83 24.94 27.94
C ALA A 705 -9.82 25.62 26.56
N HIS A 706 -8.68 26.21 26.17
CA HIS A 706 -8.54 26.88 24.88
C HIS A 706 -8.70 25.90 23.71
N VAL A 707 -8.05 24.73 23.78
CA VAL A 707 -8.14 23.72 22.73
C VAL A 707 -9.54 23.12 22.63
N ALA A 708 -10.23 22.93 23.76
CA ALA A 708 -11.61 22.46 23.80
C ALA A 708 -12.58 23.45 23.14
N GLU A 709 -12.41 24.75 23.37
CA GLU A 709 -13.20 25.80 22.70
C GLU A 709 -12.99 25.78 21.18
N LEU A 710 -11.74 25.64 20.73
CA LEU A 710 -11.42 25.52 19.30
C LEU A 710 -12.05 24.27 18.67
N LEU A 711 -12.07 23.15 19.41
CA LEU A 711 -12.68 21.90 18.94
C LEU A 711 -14.21 22.00 18.87
N ALA A 712 -14.85 22.54 19.90
CA ALA A 712 -16.29 22.76 19.92
C ALA A 712 -16.76 23.75 18.85
N ALA A 713 -15.97 24.79 18.55
CA ALA A 713 -16.27 25.73 17.46
C ALA A 713 -16.23 25.09 16.05
N ARG A 714 -15.55 23.94 15.90
CA ARG A 714 -15.34 23.25 14.62
C ARG A 714 -16.28 22.05 14.41
N VAL A 715 -16.89 21.54 15.47
CA VAL A 715 -17.71 20.32 15.44
C VAL A 715 -19.16 20.63 15.80
N ASP A 716 -20.07 20.42 14.84
CA ASP A 716 -21.50 20.59 15.05
C ASP A 716 -22.02 19.59 16.11
N ASN A 717 -22.95 20.04 16.96
CA ASN A 717 -23.49 19.30 18.10
C ASN A 717 -22.45 18.90 19.17
N LEU A 718 -21.33 19.63 19.28
CA LEU A 718 -20.38 19.51 20.39
C LEU A 718 -20.44 20.79 21.25
N ASP A 719 -21.00 20.68 22.44
CA ASP A 719 -21.02 21.78 23.41
C ASP A 719 -19.78 21.72 24.31
N CYS A 720 -19.12 22.87 24.52
CA CYS A 720 -18.09 23.05 25.53
C CYS A 720 -18.62 24.01 26.61
N PRO A 721 -19.34 23.51 27.62
CA PRO A 721 -19.98 24.37 28.62
C PRO A 721 -18.92 25.08 29.48
N GLN A 722 -19.12 26.38 29.71
CA GLN A 722 -18.36 27.08 30.74
C GLN A 722 -18.64 26.43 32.11
N GLN A 723 -17.58 26.08 32.83
CA GLN A 723 -17.68 25.42 34.12
C GLN A 723 -18.39 26.32 35.12
N SER A 724 -19.66 26.03 35.40
CA SER A 724 -20.43 26.69 36.46
C SER A 724 -20.30 25.99 37.81
N ARG A 725 -19.69 24.79 37.84
CA ARG A 725 -19.45 23.92 39.00
C ARG A 725 -18.14 23.16 38.83
N PRO A 726 -17.51 22.69 39.92
CA PRO A 726 -16.32 21.83 39.84
C PRO A 726 -16.57 20.57 38.98
N LEU A 727 -15.58 20.16 38.19
CA LEU A 727 -15.69 18.97 37.34
C LEU A 727 -15.92 17.69 38.15
N LEU A 728 -15.29 17.59 39.32
CA LEU A 728 -15.44 16.45 40.21
C LEU A 728 -16.92 16.22 40.60
N GLU A 729 -17.62 17.27 41.02
CA GLU A 729 -19.06 17.20 41.34
C GLU A 729 -19.90 16.83 40.12
N THR A 730 -19.50 17.31 38.94
CA THR A 730 -20.18 17.02 37.67
C THR A 730 -20.10 15.53 37.31
N PHE A 731 -18.89 14.94 37.40
CA PHE A 731 -18.68 13.52 37.11
C PHE A 731 -19.29 12.60 38.18
N GLU A 732 -19.26 12.99 39.45
CA GLU A 732 -19.95 12.24 40.51
C GLU A 732 -21.46 12.17 40.28
N ARG A 733 -22.08 13.27 39.83
CA ARG A 733 -23.51 13.28 39.51
C ARG A 733 -23.82 12.39 38.32
N LEU A 734 -23.04 12.47 37.25
CA LEU A 734 -23.17 11.61 36.07
C LEU A 734 -23.06 10.13 36.45
N ARG A 735 -22.12 9.77 37.34
CA ARG A 735 -21.97 8.43 37.89
C ARG A 735 -23.21 7.98 38.65
N LYS A 736 -23.75 8.82 39.56
CA LYS A 736 -24.95 8.51 40.35
C LYS A 736 -26.18 8.28 39.46
N GLU A 737 -26.39 9.11 38.44
CA GLU A 737 -27.45 8.97 37.44
C GLU A 737 -27.34 7.68 36.61
N SER A 738 -26.12 7.26 36.28
CA SER A 738 -25.86 6.00 35.58
C SER A 738 -26.19 4.77 36.44
N HIS A 739 -25.94 4.85 37.76
CA HIS A 739 -26.23 3.75 38.70
C HIS A 739 -27.72 3.67 39.08
N SER A 740 -28.44 4.79 39.17
CA SER A 740 -29.88 4.80 39.48
C SER A 740 -30.77 4.24 38.36
N SER A 741 -30.24 4.11 37.15
CA SER A 741 -30.96 3.56 35.99
C SER A 741 -30.94 2.02 35.94
N GLY A 742 -30.15 1.36 36.79
CA GLY A 742 -29.96 -0.09 36.80
C GLY A 742 -30.85 -0.90 37.75
N SER A 743 -31.69 -0.26 38.58
CA SER A 743 -32.40 -0.95 39.68
C SER A 743 -33.88 -1.26 39.43
N SER A 744 -34.40 -1.18 38.20
CA SER A 744 -35.81 -1.48 37.93
C SER A 744 -35.99 -2.42 36.74
N LEU A 745 -35.66 -3.70 36.96
CA LEU A 745 -36.08 -4.83 36.14
C LEU A 745 -37.61 -5.01 36.27
N SER A 746 -38.42 -4.19 35.60
CA SER A 746 -39.84 -4.43 35.26
C SER A 746 -40.44 -3.26 34.47
N ARG A 747 -40.03 -3.08 33.21
CA ARG A 747 -40.93 -2.60 32.13
C ARG A 747 -40.26 -2.76 30.76
N MET A 748 -40.63 -3.85 30.09
CA MET A 748 -40.31 -4.10 28.69
C MET A 748 -40.91 -3.02 27.76
N HIS A 749 -40.13 -2.66 26.75
CA HIS A 749 -40.56 -2.25 25.41
C HIS A 749 -41.64 -1.15 25.28
N SER A 750 -41.29 0.14 25.46
CA SER A 750 -41.83 1.23 24.59
C SER A 750 -41.19 2.63 24.71
N PHE A 751 -40.02 2.83 25.32
CA PHE A 751 -39.38 4.16 25.39
C PHE A 751 -37.91 4.12 24.93
N ARG A 752 -37.70 3.85 23.64
CA ARG A 752 -36.50 4.34 22.93
C ARG A 752 -36.79 5.76 22.45
N SER A 753 -36.63 6.77 23.32
CA SER A 753 -36.43 8.17 22.89
C SER A 753 -36.07 9.08 24.05
N ALA A 754 -34.76 9.32 24.22
CA ALA A 754 -34.12 10.59 24.56
C ALA A 754 -32.61 10.29 24.64
N SER A 755 -31.87 10.57 23.56
CA SER A 755 -30.44 10.30 23.47
C SER A 755 -29.68 11.06 24.57
N ARG A 756 -29.14 10.34 25.56
CA ARG A 756 -28.23 10.95 26.55
C ARG A 756 -27.00 11.47 25.79
N ALA A 757 -26.67 12.74 26.01
CA ALA A 757 -25.55 13.37 25.33
C ALA A 757 -24.23 12.65 25.67
N ARG A 758 -23.40 12.34 24.66
CA ARG A 758 -22.07 11.72 24.88
C ARG A 758 -21.20 12.67 25.69
N GLN A 759 -20.41 12.15 26.62
CA GLN A 759 -19.59 12.94 27.53
C GLN A 759 -18.11 12.66 27.25
N PHE A 760 -17.33 13.72 27.05
CA PHE A 760 -15.90 13.66 26.80
C PHE A 760 -15.14 14.55 27.79
N LEU A 761 -13.95 14.14 28.21
CA LEU A 761 -12.98 14.98 28.92
C LEU A 761 -11.75 15.16 28.04
N LEU A 762 -11.39 16.40 27.72
CA LEU A 762 -10.13 16.71 27.04
C LEU A 762 -8.99 16.67 28.05
N LEU A 763 -8.01 15.79 27.80
CA LEU A 763 -6.72 15.76 28.47
C LEU A 763 -5.64 16.27 27.51
N TYR A 764 -5.08 17.42 27.81
CA TYR A 764 -4.01 18.05 27.05
C TYR A 764 -2.67 17.80 27.72
N LEU A 765 -1.76 17.13 27.02
CA LEU A 765 -0.46 16.71 27.54
C LEU A 765 0.61 17.75 27.17
N ASN A 766 1.18 18.40 28.20
CA ASN A 766 2.33 19.30 28.13
C ASN A 766 3.21 19.10 29.39
N ALA A 767 4.30 19.86 29.52
CA ALA A 767 5.25 19.76 30.63
C ALA A 767 4.63 19.92 32.03
N ASP A 768 3.47 20.56 32.15
CA ASP A 768 2.79 20.84 33.42
C ASP A 768 1.69 19.80 33.75
N THR A 769 1.40 18.86 32.83
CA THR A 769 0.36 17.85 33.04
C THR A 769 0.76 16.85 34.12
N PHE A 770 -0.10 16.69 35.14
CA PHE A 770 0.15 15.85 36.33
C PHE A 770 1.30 16.30 37.22
N VAL A 771 1.69 17.58 37.16
CA VAL A 771 2.77 18.14 37.99
C VAL A 771 2.21 19.07 39.09
N GLY A 772 2.67 18.87 40.33
CA GLY A 772 2.33 19.71 41.48
C GLY A 772 0.87 19.60 41.95
N GLU A 773 0.42 20.56 42.78
CA GLU A 773 -0.95 20.55 43.36
C GLU A 773 -2.06 20.56 42.29
N ALA A 774 -1.82 21.23 41.15
CA ALA A 774 -2.73 21.20 40.01
C ALA A 774 -2.78 19.79 39.37
N GLY A 775 -1.64 19.10 39.31
CA GLY A 775 -1.56 17.71 38.86
C GLY A 775 -2.35 16.74 39.73
N ASP A 776 -2.26 16.89 41.05
CA ASP A 776 -3.02 16.07 42.01
C ASP A 776 -4.55 16.29 41.84
N ALA A 777 -4.96 17.55 41.66
CA ALA A 777 -6.36 17.87 41.38
C ALA A 777 -6.84 17.30 40.03
N LEU A 778 -6.00 17.37 39.00
CA LEU A 778 -6.28 16.80 37.68
C LEU A 778 -6.41 15.28 37.74
N GLU A 779 -5.57 14.59 38.52
CA GLU A 779 -5.68 13.14 38.74
C GLU A 779 -7.08 12.76 39.23
N MET A 780 -7.56 13.45 40.28
CA MET A 780 -8.87 13.19 40.86
C MET A 780 -10.00 13.39 39.84
N GLU A 781 -9.91 14.44 39.02
CA GLU A 781 -10.90 14.74 37.98
C GLU A 781 -10.90 13.70 36.86
N VAL A 782 -9.74 13.29 36.36
CA VAL A 782 -9.62 12.26 35.31
C VAL A 782 -10.10 10.91 35.83
N HIS A 783 -9.73 10.53 37.06
CA HIS A 783 -10.21 9.30 37.67
C HIS A 783 -11.74 9.28 37.84
N ALA A 784 -12.32 10.40 38.27
CA ALA A 784 -13.77 10.55 38.38
C ALA A 784 -14.48 10.48 37.02
N ALA A 785 -13.89 11.08 35.98
CA ALA A 785 -14.40 11.01 34.60
C ALA A 785 -14.46 9.56 34.10
N ILE A 786 -13.35 8.82 34.19
CA ILE A 786 -13.27 7.40 33.79
C ILE A 786 -14.30 6.58 34.58
N SER A 787 -14.39 6.80 35.89
CA SER A 787 -15.37 6.13 36.77
C SER A 787 -16.84 6.44 36.44
N ALA A 788 -17.11 7.58 35.81
CA ALA A 788 -18.45 8.00 35.39
C ALA A 788 -18.82 7.53 33.98
N GLY A 789 -17.89 6.87 33.26
CA GLY A 789 -18.05 6.47 31.87
C GLY A 789 -17.90 7.63 30.88
N VAL A 790 -17.18 8.68 31.27
CA VAL A 790 -16.80 9.79 30.38
C VAL A 790 -15.56 9.38 29.60
N GLU A 791 -15.60 9.55 28.28
CA GLU A 791 -14.48 9.19 27.40
C GLU A 791 -13.38 10.26 27.47
N VAL A 792 -12.12 9.86 27.66
CA VAL A 792 -11.01 10.81 27.72
C VAL A 792 -10.37 10.95 26.33
N VAL A 793 -10.32 12.18 25.83
CA VAL A 793 -9.70 12.54 24.56
C VAL A 793 -8.33 13.13 24.85
N VAL A 794 -7.27 12.47 24.38
CA VAL A 794 -5.90 12.86 24.70
C VAL A 794 -5.28 13.61 23.52
N LEU A 795 -4.86 14.86 23.75
CA LEU A 795 -4.07 15.66 22.80
C LEU A 795 -2.67 15.89 23.37
N HIS A 796 -1.63 15.76 22.54
CA HIS A 796 -0.23 15.94 22.95
C HIS A 796 0.39 17.16 22.29
N GLU A 797 0.78 18.15 23.09
CA GLU A 797 1.53 19.33 22.64
C GLU A 797 2.84 18.92 21.96
N LYS A 798 3.08 19.44 20.75
CA LYS A 798 4.28 19.20 19.97
C LYS A 798 5.15 20.44 19.79
N ASP A 799 4.66 21.63 20.11
CA ASP A 799 5.42 22.88 20.09
C ASP A 799 6.33 23.00 21.33
N PRO A 800 7.67 23.01 21.17
CA PRO A 800 8.61 23.23 22.27
C PRO A 800 8.37 24.54 23.04
N GLY A 801 7.90 25.59 22.35
CA GLY A 801 7.61 26.88 22.98
C GLY A 801 6.37 26.89 23.87
N ALA A 802 5.50 25.88 23.73
CA ALA A 802 4.26 25.71 24.49
C ALA A 802 4.34 24.56 25.52
N GLY A 803 5.56 24.10 25.85
CA GLY A 803 5.77 23.05 26.85
C GLY A 803 5.67 21.63 26.31
N SER A 804 5.99 21.40 25.02
CA SER A 804 6.14 20.05 24.46
C SER A 804 7.23 19.26 25.17
N VAL A 805 6.92 18.01 25.51
CA VAL A 805 7.84 17.03 26.10
C VAL A 805 7.71 15.68 25.39
N PRO A 806 8.76 14.83 25.36
CA PRO A 806 8.65 13.47 24.84
C PRO A 806 7.56 12.69 25.57
N PHE A 807 6.86 11.80 24.85
CA PHE A 807 5.73 11.06 25.43
C PHE A 807 6.16 10.19 26.63
N GLU A 808 7.40 9.69 26.63
CA GLU A 808 8.00 8.94 27.74
C GLU A 808 7.96 9.70 29.08
N HIS A 809 7.97 11.03 29.06
CA HIS A 809 7.81 11.85 30.26
C HIS A 809 6.50 11.51 30.99
N PHE A 810 5.40 11.34 30.25
CA PHE A 810 4.10 11.01 30.83
C PHE A 810 4.04 9.60 31.40
N LEU A 811 4.93 8.69 31.00
CA LEU A 811 5.03 7.38 31.66
C LEU A 811 5.58 7.48 33.08
N GLN A 812 6.25 8.60 33.41
CA GLN A 812 6.84 8.84 34.73
C GLN A 812 5.96 9.72 35.61
N VAL A 813 5.34 10.76 35.05
CA VAL A 813 4.53 11.73 35.81
C VAL A 813 3.06 11.33 35.94
N THR A 814 2.56 10.44 35.08
CA THR A 814 1.15 10.02 35.18
C THR A 814 0.94 9.07 36.35
N PRO A 815 -0.05 9.33 37.22
CA PRO A 815 -0.38 8.45 38.32
C PRO A 815 -0.68 7.02 37.87
N GLU A 816 -0.06 6.02 38.53
CA GLU A 816 -0.16 4.60 38.13
C GLU A 816 -1.60 4.10 38.03
N GLN A 817 -2.50 4.63 38.85
CA GLN A 817 -3.92 4.23 38.87
C GLN A 817 -4.61 4.58 37.54
N LEU A 818 -4.30 5.75 36.95
CA LEU A 818 -4.84 6.18 35.67
C LEU A 818 -4.29 5.35 34.50
N VAL A 819 -3.00 4.99 34.56
CA VAL A 819 -2.38 4.09 33.58
C VAL A 819 -3.04 2.71 33.62
N ARG A 820 -3.24 2.13 34.81
CA ARG A 820 -3.96 0.84 34.98
C ARG A 820 -5.42 0.92 34.55
N ALA A 821 -6.07 2.07 34.72
CA ALA A 821 -7.42 2.34 34.22
C ALA A 821 -7.49 2.45 32.68
N GLY A 822 -6.35 2.42 31.99
CA GLY A 822 -6.28 2.39 30.53
C GLY A 822 -6.27 3.76 29.85
N LEU A 823 -5.87 4.82 30.55
CA LEU A 823 -5.83 6.20 30.02
C LEU A 823 -5.11 6.32 28.66
N TYR A 824 -4.04 5.55 28.45
CA TYR A 824 -3.25 5.55 27.22
C TYR A 824 -3.50 4.36 26.28
N ARG A 825 -4.65 3.68 26.40
CA ARG A 825 -5.05 2.65 25.41
C ARG A 825 -5.35 3.24 24.03
N ALA A 826 -5.89 4.46 23.99
CA ALA A 826 -6.08 5.21 22.75
C ALA A 826 -4.85 6.09 22.48
N LEU A 827 -4.41 6.15 21.21
CA LEU A 827 -3.28 6.98 20.80
C LEU A 827 -3.58 8.47 21.03
N ALA A 828 -2.62 9.18 21.64
CA ALA A 828 -2.72 10.62 21.82
C ALA A 828 -2.66 11.33 20.46
N THR A 829 -3.61 12.22 20.19
CA THR A 829 -3.63 13.01 18.96
C THR A 829 -2.58 14.12 19.06
N PRO A 830 -1.63 14.23 18.11
CA PRO A 830 -0.64 15.31 18.15
C PRO A 830 -1.32 16.66 17.92
N TRP A 831 -1.01 17.62 18.80
CA TRP A 831 -1.42 19.01 18.70
C TRP A 831 -0.30 19.83 18.10
N PHE A 832 -0.57 20.47 16.96
CA PHE A 832 0.32 21.45 16.35
C PHE A 832 -0.42 22.79 16.23
N PRO A 833 0.19 23.93 16.61
CA PRO A 833 -0.46 25.23 16.50
C PRO A 833 -0.50 25.74 15.05
N GLY A 834 -1.05 26.94 14.87
CA GLY A 834 -1.06 27.62 13.57
C GLY A 834 -1.93 26.91 12.53
N PRO A 835 -1.53 26.89 11.24
CA PRO A 835 -2.35 26.28 10.18
C PRO A 835 -2.61 24.79 10.40
N HIS A 836 -1.67 24.09 11.02
CA HIS A 836 -1.77 22.65 11.28
C HIS A 836 -2.76 22.31 12.39
N ALA A 837 -3.17 23.28 13.21
CA ALA A 837 -4.18 23.09 14.25
C ALA A 837 -5.49 22.54 13.67
N ARG A 838 -5.87 22.94 12.46
CA ARG A 838 -7.07 22.44 11.78
C ARG A 838 -7.03 20.92 11.54
N VAL A 839 -5.84 20.36 11.29
CA VAL A 839 -5.61 18.92 11.09
C VAL A 839 -5.64 18.19 12.44
N SER A 840 -5.03 18.77 13.49
CA SER A 840 -5.10 18.26 14.85
C SER A 840 -6.55 18.19 15.36
N LEU A 841 -7.32 19.27 15.20
CA LEU A 841 -8.73 19.34 15.59
C LEU A 841 -9.60 18.34 14.82
N ALA A 842 -9.41 18.23 13.50
CA ALA A 842 -10.14 17.26 12.69
C ALA A 842 -9.83 15.81 13.08
N THR A 843 -8.56 15.53 13.40
CA THR A 843 -8.14 14.20 13.88
C THR A 843 -8.72 13.90 15.27
N ALA A 844 -8.74 14.89 16.17
CA ALA A 844 -9.38 14.75 17.48
C ALA A 844 -10.90 14.50 17.37
N ALA A 845 -11.60 15.24 16.50
CA ALA A 845 -13.03 15.03 16.25
C ALA A 845 -13.32 13.62 15.72
N GLN A 846 -12.48 13.10 14.82
CA GLN A 846 -12.58 11.72 14.34
C GLN A 846 -12.35 10.70 15.46
N ALA A 847 -11.34 10.93 16.31
CA ALA A 847 -11.05 10.06 17.45
C ALA A 847 -12.21 10.01 18.46
N MET A 848 -12.97 11.09 18.59
CA MET A 848 -14.20 11.14 19.39
C MET A 848 -15.40 10.43 18.72
N GLY A 849 -15.28 10.02 17.46
CA GLY A 849 -16.34 9.39 16.67
C GLY A 849 -17.31 10.37 16.01
N ALA A 850 -16.89 11.60 15.74
CA ALA A 850 -17.69 12.55 14.96
C ALA A 850 -17.81 12.08 13.49
N SER A 851 -19.00 12.25 12.91
CA SER A 851 -19.28 11.89 11.52
C SER A 851 -18.93 13.03 10.56
N LYS A 852 -18.48 12.68 9.35
CA LYS A 852 -18.13 13.65 8.30
C LYS A 852 -19.40 14.15 7.60
N ARG A 853 -19.58 15.48 7.50
CA ARG A 853 -20.60 16.12 6.65
C ARG A 853 -19.93 16.82 5.48
N LYS A 854 -20.49 16.68 4.26
CA LYS A 854 -20.00 17.44 3.10
C LYS A 854 -20.30 18.93 3.32
N LYS A 855 -19.31 19.80 3.12
CA LYS A 855 -19.55 21.24 2.98
C LYS A 855 -20.52 21.47 1.82
N GLY A 856 -21.74 21.88 2.14
CA GLY A 856 -22.67 22.38 1.14
C GLY A 856 -22.07 23.64 0.52
N HIS A 857 -21.77 23.61 -0.78
CA HIS A 857 -21.40 24.82 -1.51
C HIS A 857 -22.62 25.75 -1.54
N GLY A 858 -22.74 26.62 -0.53
CA GLY A 858 -23.80 27.60 -0.41
C GLY A 858 -24.60 27.50 0.89
N GLN A 859 -23.99 27.80 2.03
CA GLN A 859 -24.67 28.50 3.12
C GLN A 859 -23.62 29.08 4.07
N ALA A 860 -23.52 30.41 4.08
CA ALA A 860 -22.74 31.14 5.06
C ALA A 860 -23.19 30.73 6.47
N ALA A 861 -22.22 30.36 7.32
CA ALA A 861 -22.44 30.09 8.72
C ALA A 861 -23.22 31.25 9.34
N ARG A 862 -24.43 30.96 9.81
CA ARG A 862 -25.21 31.89 10.63
C ARG A 862 -24.48 32.03 11.96
N SER A 863 -23.85 33.18 12.17
CA SER A 863 -23.41 33.64 13.48
C SER A 863 -24.60 33.60 14.46
N ARG A 864 -24.61 32.62 15.37
CA ARG A 864 -25.44 32.63 16.57
C ARG A 864 -24.51 32.62 17.78
N CYS A 865 -23.93 33.78 18.05
CA CYS A 865 -23.53 34.19 19.39
C CYS A 865 -23.82 35.68 19.48
N SER A 866 -25.00 36.00 20.00
CA SER A 866 -25.34 37.35 20.43
C SER A 866 -24.51 37.65 21.67
N ALA A 867 -23.45 38.44 21.51
CA ALA A 867 -22.79 39.08 22.63
C ALA A 867 -23.74 40.11 23.23
N SER A 868 -24.23 39.85 24.43
CA SER A 868 -24.76 40.87 25.32
C SER A 868 -23.72 41.11 26.40
N THR A 869 -23.02 42.23 26.31
CA THR A 869 -22.07 42.73 27.32
C THR A 869 -22.72 43.91 28.03
N PRO A 870 -22.59 44.00 29.37
CA PRO A 870 -22.49 45.30 30.01
C PRO A 870 -21.17 45.43 30.80
N GLY A 871 -20.44 46.51 30.52
CA GLY A 871 -19.22 46.94 31.21
C GLY A 871 -17.96 46.33 30.60
N GLY A 872 -16.98 47.07 30.07
CA GLY A 872 -16.49 48.38 30.47
C GLY A 872 -15.05 48.21 30.96
N GLY A 873 -14.10 48.05 30.04
CA GLY A 873 -12.67 47.88 30.35
C GLY A 873 -11.88 47.51 29.10
N SER A 874 -11.26 48.51 28.48
CA SER A 874 -10.44 48.38 27.28
C SER A 874 -9.17 47.55 27.52
N VAL A 875 -8.99 46.48 26.76
CA VAL A 875 -7.70 45.77 26.59
C VAL A 875 -7.12 46.17 25.22
N PRO A 876 -5.81 46.47 25.10
CA PRO A 876 -5.21 47.06 23.89
C PRO A 876 -5.25 46.12 22.67
N ALA A 877 -5.42 46.72 21.49
CA ALA A 877 -5.70 46.07 20.21
C ALA A 877 -4.51 45.38 19.51
N ASP A 878 -3.50 44.91 20.24
CA ASP A 878 -2.26 44.37 19.63
C ASP A 878 -2.14 42.84 19.69
N LEU A 879 -3.22 42.09 19.93
CA LEU A 879 -3.21 40.61 19.95
C LEU A 879 -4.22 39.91 19.03
N LEU A 880 -4.82 40.65 18.08
CA LEU A 880 -5.83 40.13 17.14
C LEU A 880 -5.43 40.33 15.66
N ALA A 881 -4.15 40.14 15.35
CA ALA A 881 -3.65 40.07 13.98
C ALA A 881 -2.86 38.77 13.79
N GLY A 882 -3.60 37.69 13.51
CA GLY A 882 -3.06 36.35 13.30
C GLY A 882 -4.17 35.35 12.99
N LEU A 883 -5.00 35.67 11.99
CA LEU A 883 -5.85 34.71 11.29
C LEU A 883 -5.48 34.73 9.82
#